data_AF-A0A7S0R638-F1
#
_entry.id   AF-A0A7S0R638-F1
#
_cell.length_a   1.000
_cell.length_b   1.000
_cell.length_c   1.000
_cell.angle_alpha   90.00
_cell.angle_beta   90.00
_cell.angle_gamma   90.00
#
_symmetry.space_group_name_H-M   'P 1'
#
loop_
_entity.id
_entity.type
_entity.pdbx_description
1 polymer ?
#
loop_
_entity_poly.entity_id
_entity_poly.type
_entity_poly.pdbx_seq_one_letter_code
_entity_poly.pdbx_strand_id
1 'polypeptide(L)'
;KFKLYAPGSFFVGLKSLLDDFTGLNVDAAATLVEVAGRFLLRTPETRVRMENMLEVMMRLKNVRHLDPRQAGAVETAYYAAKAPKGGVNAARRKKRPPLHEYIRHLVFVVLKEATIADVLRKLLKMPWAEVEPYVLKCMMKVVRGRYSNIPLVISLAYGLCQYHQSLGIALVDGVLEAIRVGLEAPASGTYQRRMADVKLLGELYNYQLCNSAPVFETLYLVVTYGHEDPATAARVDPPDDYFRLRLVLGLLETCGQYFGEGSARAKLDRFLTFFQAYCLSKVQPLPLDVDFDLQDVLHALRPKLAWFGSYQEALDAVQAILAAEAAAGGGGALGVIGEEDSDDERREAPQEESDSEGDGDDGDATGLSSGGDSRRSSEDGGEEDAMDDDFEREYAALTGEAGRARPPGGRGYLGQEDEPGLGDDEEEEGEEEGGGSMMTFKLLIKRGGKDDRKTLQVPASAALAAGVAARAAVEAEEREQLKRLVLAANQAQEDEQAAFHRAQLYGMQRGGRGGRVFRVPEPFIPPAGARVMSLQDGTSKMSKSAENDASRINLTDTPDAIANKVKRCKTDSAIGLTFDAENRPECTNLLTLYQLSTGKSRDEVAAECASMSWGAFKPLLADALVEHLRPIQTRYQELMSDPGYVDGVLAKGAETANATAQQTLDNCKDAMGFVVPKRH
;
A
#
# COMPACT_ATOMS: atom_id res chain seq x y z
N LYS A 1 26.70 -16.98 -11.40
CA LYS A 1 25.54 -17.64 -10.75
C LYS A 1 25.41 -19.11 -11.15
N PHE A 2 25.20 -19.44 -12.43
CA PHE A 2 24.93 -20.81 -12.91
C PHE A 2 26.16 -21.70 -13.19
N LYS A 3 27.37 -21.28 -12.74
CA LYS A 3 28.65 -22.00 -12.97
C LYS A 3 29.02 -22.30 -14.44
N LEU A 4 28.35 -21.67 -15.41
CA LEU A 4 28.64 -21.81 -16.85
C LEU A 4 30.01 -21.24 -17.27
N TYR A 5 30.55 -20.28 -16.50
CA TYR A 5 31.86 -19.66 -16.74
C TYR A 5 32.71 -19.70 -15.48
N ALA A 6 34.02 -19.91 -15.67
CA ALA A 6 34.99 -19.85 -14.58
C ALA A 6 35.08 -18.42 -14.01
N PRO A 7 35.03 -18.23 -12.68
CA PRO A 7 35.11 -16.90 -12.08
C PRO A 7 36.40 -16.14 -12.44
N GLY A 8 37.49 -16.87 -12.74
CA GLY A 8 38.76 -16.28 -13.16
C GLY A 8 38.67 -15.44 -14.43
N SER A 9 37.86 -15.86 -15.41
CA SER A 9 37.69 -15.15 -16.68
C SER A 9 37.03 -13.78 -16.49
N PHE A 10 36.08 -13.68 -15.55
CA PHE A 10 35.47 -12.40 -15.17
C PHE A 10 36.53 -11.42 -14.66
N PHE A 11 37.43 -11.86 -13.78
CA PHE A 11 38.47 -10.98 -13.24
C PHE A 11 39.52 -10.57 -14.27
N VAL A 12 39.79 -11.40 -15.28
CA VAL A 12 40.67 -11.02 -16.40
C VAL A 12 40.01 -9.92 -17.24
N GLY A 13 38.72 -10.08 -17.57
CA GLY A 13 37.96 -9.07 -18.31
C GLY A 13 37.84 -7.75 -17.55
N LEU A 14 37.44 -7.81 -16.27
CA LEU A 14 37.33 -6.62 -15.43
C LEU A 14 38.69 -5.93 -15.25
N LYS A 15 39.78 -6.68 -15.05
CA LYS A 15 41.12 -6.09 -14.95
C LYS A 15 41.51 -5.38 -16.25
N SER A 16 41.26 -5.99 -17.42
CA SER A 16 41.56 -5.37 -18.71
C SER A 16 40.84 -4.03 -18.90
N LEU A 17 39.60 -3.91 -18.40
CA LEU A 17 38.82 -2.67 -18.46
C LEU A 17 39.30 -1.62 -17.45
N LEU A 18 39.84 -2.05 -16.30
CA LEU A 18 40.41 -1.15 -15.29
C LEU A 18 41.82 -0.67 -15.65
N ASP A 19 42.60 -1.48 -16.40
CA ASP A 19 43.93 -1.10 -16.88
C ASP A 19 43.83 0.06 -17.91
N ASP A 20 42.79 0.05 -18.76
CA ASP A 20 42.42 1.16 -19.65
C ASP A 20 41.04 1.74 -19.30
N PHE A 21 40.98 2.45 -18.17
CA PHE A 21 39.75 2.99 -17.62
C PHE A 21 39.35 4.34 -18.25
N THR A 22 38.93 4.31 -19.52
CA THR A 22 38.51 5.49 -20.29
C THR A 22 37.26 5.21 -21.14
N GLY A 23 36.41 6.24 -21.34
CA GLY A 23 35.26 6.19 -22.25
C GLY A 23 34.34 4.98 -22.02
N LEU A 24 34.11 4.18 -23.06
CA LEU A 24 33.22 3.01 -23.03
C LEU A 24 33.66 1.92 -22.03
N ASN A 25 34.95 1.84 -21.70
CA ASN A 25 35.45 0.84 -20.75
C ASN A 25 34.94 1.11 -19.33
N VAL A 26 34.66 2.37 -19.00
CA VAL A 26 34.09 2.76 -17.69
C VAL A 26 32.65 2.27 -17.57
N ASP A 27 31.84 2.48 -18.61
CA ASP A 27 30.45 2.02 -18.67
C ASP A 27 30.40 0.46 -18.67
N ALA A 28 31.29 -0.20 -19.42
CA ALA A 28 31.39 -1.66 -19.44
C ALA A 28 31.84 -2.25 -18.09
N ALA A 29 32.81 -1.63 -17.42
CA ALA A 29 33.26 -2.05 -16.09
C ALA A 29 32.16 -1.87 -15.04
N ALA A 30 31.46 -0.73 -15.04
CA ALA A 30 30.34 -0.47 -14.14
C ALA A 30 29.22 -1.50 -14.33
N THR A 31 28.83 -1.79 -15.57
CA THR A 31 27.80 -2.79 -15.91
C THR A 31 28.19 -4.20 -15.46
N LEU A 32 29.46 -4.61 -15.68
CA LEU A 32 29.94 -5.91 -15.23
C LEU A 32 29.89 -6.06 -13.69
N VAL A 33 30.25 -5.00 -12.98
CA VAL A 33 30.21 -4.96 -11.52
C VAL A 33 28.77 -4.98 -11.00
N GLU A 34 27.85 -4.27 -11.65
CA GLU A 34 26.44 -4.22 -11.28
C GLU A 34 25.77 -5.61 -11.39
N VAL A 35 26.02 -6.33 -12.49
CA VAL A 35 25.41 -7.64 -12.75
C VAL A 35 26.01 -8.75 -11.89
N ALA A 36 27.34 -8.80 -11.75
CA ALA A 36 28.04 -9.95 -11.18
C ALA A 36 28.77 -9.66 -9.86
N GLY A 37 29.04 -8.39 -9.54
CA GLY A 37 29.87 -8.00 -8.39
C GLY A 37 29.30 -8.48 -7.05
N ARG A 38 27.98 -8.38 -6.86
CA ARG A 38 27.30 -8.84 -5.64
C ARG A 38 27.41 -10.35 -5.43
N PHE A 39 27.32 -11.13 -6.51
CA PHE A 39 27.49 -12.60 -6.46
C PHE A 39 28.94 -12.97 -6.11
N LEU A 40 29.92 -12.34 -6.78
CA LEU A 40 31.35 -12.63 -6.58
C LEU A 40 31.88 -12.20 -5.20
N LEU A 41 31.28 -11.18 -4.58
CA LEU A 41 31.55 -10.80 -3.18
C LEU A 41 31.01 -11.82 -2.16
N ARG A 42 29.97 -12.58 -2.52
CA ARG A 42 29.33 -13.56 -1.62
C ARG A 42 29.92 -14.95 -1.73
N THR A 43 30.60 -15.25 -2.82
CA THR A 43 31.32 -16.51 -3.00
C THR A 43 32.67 -16.46 -2.25
N PRO A 44 32.93 -17.37 -1.29
CA PRO A 44 34.12 -17.32 -0.44
C PRO A 44 35.44 -17.39 -1.22
N GLU A 45 35.46 -18.12 -2.35
CA GLU A 45 36.66 -18.23 -3.18
C GLU A 45 37.04 -16.92 -3.89
N THR A 46 36.07 -16.06 -4.23
CA THR A 46 36.28 -14.88 -5.08
C THR A 46 36.17 -13.55 -4.35
N ARG A 47 35.69 -13.57 -3.11
CA ARG A 47 35.39 -12.38 -2.30
C ARG A 47 36.55 -11.40 -2.21
N VAL A 48 37.71 -11.86 -1.73
CA VAL A 48 38.90 -11.01 -1.51
C VAL A 48 39.35 -10.36 -2.82
N ARG A 49 39.32 -11.12 -3.91
CA ARG A 49 39.73 -10.63 -5.23
C ARG A 49 38.76 -9.55 -5.75
N MET A 50 37.46 -9.71 -5.51
CA MET A 50 36.46 -8.73 -5.91
C MET A 50 36.52 -7.46 -5.06
N GLU A 51 36.73 -7.58 -3.74
CA GLU A 51 36.92 -6.42 -2.84
C GLU A 51 38.07 -5.53 -3.32
N ASN A 52 39.22 -6.13 -3.66
CA ASN A 52 40.38 -5.41 -4.20
C ASN A 52 40.07 -4.71 -5.54
N MET A 53 39.34 -5.37 -6.44
CA MET A 53 39.01 -4.80 -7.76
C MET A 53 38.05 -3.60 -7.66
N LEU A 54 37.10 -3.64 -6.71
CA LEU A 54 36.20 -2.52 -6.43
C LEU A 54 36.94 -1.31 -5.85
N GLU A 55 37.94 -1.54 -4.99
CA GLU A 55 38.79 -0.46 -4.47
C GLU A 55 39.63 0.19 -5.57
N VAL A 56 40.19 -0.61 -6.49
CA VAL A 56 40.90 -0.10 -7.67
C VAL A 56 39.97 0.75 -8.53
N MET A 57 38.75 0.28 -8.79
CA MET A 57 37.75 1.02 -9.58
C MET A 57 37.38 2.38 -8.95
N MET A 58 37.14 2.43 -7.64
CA MET A 58 36.86 3.68 -6.91
C MET A 58 38.05 4.63 -6.88
N ARG A 59 39.26 4.10 -6.77
CA ARG A 59 40.49 4.90 -6.84
C ARG A 59 40.65 5.52 -8.23
N LEU A 60 40.42 4.74 -9.29
CA LEU A 60 40.51 5.22 -10.67
C LEU A 60 39.48 6.31 -10.98
N LYS A 61 38.25 6.19 -10.46
CA LYS A 61 37.21 7.22 -10.55
C LYS A 61 37.69 8.58 -10.04
N ASN A 62 38.39 8.61 -8.90
CA ASN A 62 38.88 9.84 -8.28
C ASN A 62 40.12 10.43 -8.97
N VAL A 63 40.89 9.61 -9.71
CA VAL A 63 42.15 10.03 -10.34
C VAL A 63 41.96 10.43 -11.81
N ARG A 64 41.02 9.82 -12.54
CA ARG A 64 40.88 9.95 -13.99
C ARG A 64 39.95 11.07 -14.46
N HIS A 65 39.41 11.90 -13.55
CA HIS A 65 38.47 13.00 -13.86
C HIS A 65 37.38 12.60 -14.85
N LEU A 66 36.57 11.62 -14.47
CA LEU A 66 35.45 11.13 -15.27
C LEU A 66 34.33 12.18 -15.39
N ASP A 67 33.57 12.13 -16.49
CA ASP A 67 32.31 12.87 -16.64
C ASP A 67 31.36 12.53 -15.47
N PRO A 68 30.62 13.50 -14.90
CA PRO A 68 29.56 13.29 -13.92
C PRO A 68 28.69 12.04 -14.14
N ARG A 69 28.30 11.74 -15.40
CA ARG A 69 27.49 10.54 -15.71
C ARG A 69 28.24 9.24 -15.40
N GLN A 70 29.49 9.14 -15.85
CA GLN A 70 30.32 7.95 -15.69
C GLN A 70 30.82 7.79 -14.24
N ALA A 71 31.13 8.92 -13.59
CA ALA A 71 31.43 8.97 -12.17
C ALA A 71 30.26 8.42 -11.33
N GLY A 72 29.03 8.83 -11.64
CA GLY A 72 27.82 8.32 -11.01
C GLY A 72 27.59 6.83 -11.27
N ALA A 73 27.77 6.36 -12.51
CA ALA A 73 27.63 4.94 -12.86
C ALA A 73 28.59 4.04 -12.06
N VAL A 74 29.84 4.47 -11.87
CA VAL A 74 30.84 3.75 -11.07
C VAL A 74 30.44 3.70 -9.59
N GLU A 75 29.92 4.80 -9.03
CA GLU A 75 29.43 4.83 -7.65
C GLU A 75 28.22 3.93 -7.45
N THR A 76 27.23 3.99 -8.35
CA THR A 76 26.04 3.13 -8.33
C THR A 76 26.44 1.66 -8.38
N ALA A 77 27.32 1.27 -9.31
CA ALA A 77 27.81 -0.10 -9.41
C ALA A 77 28.57 -0.55 -8.14
N TYR A 78 29.41 0.33 -7.57
CA TYR A 78 30.14 0.04 -6.34
C TYR A 78 29.20 -0.19 -5.15
N TYR A 79 28.23 0.68 -4.93
CA TYR A 79 27.27 0.55 -3.84
C TYR A 79 26.29 -0.60 -4.05
N ALA A 80 25.88 -0.90 -5.29
CA ALA A 80 25.07 -2.07 -5.62
C ALA A 80 25.81 -3.38 -5.30
N ALA A 81 27.11 -3.45 -5.59
CA ALA A 81 27.94 -4.61 -5.26
C ALA A 81 28.21 -4.73 -3.74
N LYS A 82 28.61 -3.64 -3.08
CA LYS A 82 28.94 -3.60 -1.64
C LYS A 82 27.74 -3.39 -0.70
N ALA A 83 26.51 -3.37 -1.24
CA ALA A 83 25.30 -3.25 -0.43
C ALA A 83 25.42 -4.15 0.81
N PRO A 84 25.34 -3.59 2.03
CA PRO A 84 25.72 -4.29 3.25
C PRO A 84 24.99 -5.63 3.37
N LYS A 85 25.61 -6.60 4.06
CA LYS A 85 24.94 -7.86 4.42
C LYS A 85 23.72 -7.52 5.26
N GLY A 86 22.59 -7.39 4.58
CA GLY A 86 21.46 -6.64 5.11
C GLY A 86 21.62 -5.15 4.92
N GLY A 87 20.67 -4.53 4.24
CA GLY A 87 20.34 -3.16 4.58
C GLY A 87 19.96 -3.06 6.07
N VAL A 88 19.51 -1.90 6.49
CA VAL A 88 18.80 -1.71 7.78
C VAL A 88 17.66 -2.75 7.99
N ASN A 89 17.29 -3.46 6.90
CA ASN A 89 16.35 -4.57 6.82
C ASN A 89 16.96 -5.96 6.51
N ALA A 90 18.22 -6.30 6.85
CA ALA A 90 18.48 -7.73 7.14
C ALA A 90 17.62 -8.06 8.34
N ALA A 91 16.43 -8.58 8.03
CA ALA A 91 15.39 -8.86 8.98
C ALA A 91 16.02 -9.48 10.22
N ARG A 92 16.03 -8.71 11.30
CA ARG A 92 16.06 -9.24 12.65
C ARG A 92 14.95 -10.28 12.63
N ARG A 93 15.29 -11.58 12.46
CA ARG A 93 14.31 -12.66 12.21
C ARG A 93 13.11 -12.37 13.09
N LYS A 94 12.00 -11.95 12.46
CA LYS A 94 10.83 -11.46 13.20
C LYS A 94 10.48 -12.60 14.15
N LYS A 95 10.58 -12.37 15.47
CA LYS A 95 10.28 -13.41 16.46
C LYS A 95 8.78 -13.65 16.36
N ARG A 96 8.40 -14.70 15.65
CA ARG A 96 7.00 -15.06 15.45
C ARG A 96 6.51 -15.83 16.67
N PRO A 97 5.23 -15.70 17.04
CA PRO A 97 4.62 -16.58 18.02
C PRO A 97 4.83 -18.06 17.62
N PRO A 98 5.06 -18.99 18.57
CA PRO A 98 5.26 -20.40 18.26
C PRO A 98 4.13 -21.02 17.42
N LEU A 99 2.90 -20.56 17.61
CA LEU A 99 1.73 -21.01 16.86
C LEU A 99 1.81 -20.62 15.37
N HIS A 100 2.27 -19.41 15.07
CA HIS A 100 2.48 -18.93 13.70
C HIS A 100 3.63 -19.69 13.02
N GLU A 101 4.73 -19.96 13.73
CA GLU A 101 5.82 -20.79 13.20
C GLU A 101 5.34 -22.20 12.89
N TYR A 102 4.49 -22.77 13.76
CA TYR A 102 3.93 -24.08 13.58
C TYR A 102 3.00 -24.16 12.36
N ILE A 103 2.08 -23.21 12.19
CA ILE A 103 1.18 -23.15 11.02
C ILE A 103 1.99 -23.04 9.73
N ARG A 104 3.01 -22.16 9.69
CA ARG A 104 3.91 -22.06 8.53
C ARG A 104 4.64 -23.35 8.23
N HIS A 105 5.13 -24.03 9.27
CA HIS A 105 5.79 -25.32 9.10
C HIS A 105 4.84 -26.37 8.50
N LEU A 106 3.59 -26.41 8.96
CA LEU A 106 2.58 -27.30 8.40
C LEU A 106 2.29 -27.01 6.93
N VAL A 107 1.99 -25.75 6.58
CA VAL A 107 1.55 -25.35 5.23
C VAL A 107 2.70 -25.37 4.20
N PHE A 108 3.89 -24.88 4.56
CA PHE A 108 4.98 -24.69 3.58
C PHE A 108 6.04 -25.82 3.59
N VAL A 109 6.13 -26.62 4.65
CA VAL A 109 7.19 -27.64 4.79
C VAL A 109 6.62 -29.05 4.83
N VAL A 110 5.58 -29.27 5.64
CA VAL A 110 5.00 -30.61 5.84
C VAL A 110 4.02 -30.97 4.73
N LEU A 111 3.27 -30.00 4.20
CA LEU A 111 2.23 -30.23 3.18
C LEU A 111 2.79 -30.85 1.89
N LYS A 112 2.35 -32.08 1.65
CA LYS A 112 2.60 -32.94 0.49
C LYS A 112 1.36 -33.80 0.29
N GLU A 113 1.19 -34.42 -0.88
CA GLU A 113 0.06 -35.31 -1.19
C GLU A 113 -0.21 -36.35 -0.10
N ALA A 114 0.83 -37.05 0.36
CA ALA A 114 0.72 -38.06 1.41
C ALA A 114 0.35 -37.51 2.81
N THR A 115 0.58 -36.22 3.07
CA THR A 115 0.45 -35.62 4.41
C THR A 115 -0.74 -34.66 4.55
N ILE A 116 -1.55 -34.46 3.49
CA ILE A 116 -2.68 -33.52 3.51
C ILE A 116 -3.64 -33.84 4.66
N ALA A 117 -4.06 -35.10 4.79
CA ALA A 117 -5.00 -35.51 5.83
C ALA A 117 -4.45 -35.28 7.25
N ASP A 118 -3.14 -35.44 7.45
CA ASP A 118 -2.49 -35.19 8.72
C ASP A 118 -2.40 -33.70 9.05
N VAL A 119 -2.05 -32.88 8.04
CA VAL A 119 -2.00 -31.42 8.17
C VAL A 119 -3.39 -30.86 8.46
N LEU A 120 -4.42 -31.32 7.73
CA LEU A 120 -5.83 -30.96 7.96
C LEU A 120 -6.25 -31.27 9.40
N ARG A 121 -6.03 -32.50 9.86
CA ARG A 121 -6.36 -32.89 11.24
C ARG A 121 -5.63 -32.08 12.30
N LYS A 122 -4.40 -31.62 12.02
CA LYS A 122 -3.63 -30.78 12.95
C LYS A 122 -4.15 -29.34 12.99
N LEU A 123 -4.52 -28.77 11.84
CA LEU A 123 -5.08 -27.42 11.76
C LEU A 123 -6.48 -27.34 12.41
N LEU A 124 -7.32 -28.36 12.22
CA LEU A 124 -8.65 -28.43 12.84
C LEU A 124 -8.64 -28.49 14.38
N LYS A 125 -7.51 -28.85 15.00
CA LYS A 125 -7.36 -28.92 16.47
C LYS A 125 -6.91 -27.59 17.11
N MET A 126 -6.67 -26.56 16.31
CA MET A 126 -6.18 -25.27 16.78
C MET A 126 -7.34 -24.36 17.24
N PRO A 127 -7.07 -23.35 18.09
CA PRO A 127 -8.07 -22.34 18.45
C PRO A 127 -8.41 -21.47 17.22
N TRP A 128 -9.43 -21.89 16.46
CA TRP A 128 -9.71 -21.35 15.12
C TRP A 128 -9.88 -19.82 15.08
N ALA A 129 -10.61 -19.25 16.04
CA ALA A 129 -10.86 -17.81 16.11
C ALA A 129 -9.58 -16.96 16.16
N GLU A 130 -8.49 -17.49 16.73
CA GLU A 130 -7.20 -16.80 16.81
C GLU A 130 -6.34 -17.05 15.56
N VAL A 131 -6.38 -18.28 15.02
CA VAL A 131 -5.47 -18.72 13.95
C VAL A 131 -5.99 -18.48 12.54
N GLU A 132 -7.31 -18.38 12.35
CA GLU A 132 -7.95 -18.27 11.03
C GLU A 132 -7.34 -17.17 10.15
N PRO A 133 -7.13 -15.93 10.64
CA PRO A 133 -6.52 -14.88 9.82
C PRO A 133 -5.08 -15.21 9.38
N TYR A 134 -4.34 -15.94 10.22
CA TYR A 134 -2.98 -16.34 9.92
C TYR A 134 -2.90 -17.54 8.98
N VAL A 135 -3.84 -18.48 9.09
CA VAL A 135 -3.99 -19.60 8.15
C VAL A 135 -4.35 -19.05 6.77
N LEU A 136 -5.32 -18.14 6.69
CA LEU A 136 -5.68 -17.43 5.46
C LEU A 136 -4.45 -16.72 4.86
N LYS A 137 -3.67 -15.99 5.67
CA LYS A 137 -2.42 -15.35 5.22
C LYS A 137 -1.40 -16.35 4.66
N CYS A 138 -1.29 -17.54 5.25
CA CYS A 138 -0.39 -18.57 4.72
C CYS A 138 -0.88 -19.12 3.38
N MET A 139 -2.20 -19.32 3.23
CA MET A 139 -2.81 -19.76 1.98
C MET A 139 -2.70 -18.70 0.88
N MET A 140 -2.86 -17.42 1.20
CA MET A 140 -2.66 -16.31 0.26
C MET A 140 -1.19 -16.09 -0.16
N LYS A 141 -0.23 -16.58 0.64
CA LYS A 141 1.21 -16.43 0.37
C LYS A 141 1.83 -17.71 -0.21
N VAL A 142 1.13 -18.40 -1.12
CA VAL A 142 1.62 -19.63 -1.78
C VAL A 142 2.96 -19.47 -2.49
N VAL A 143 3.31 -18.26 -2.93
CA VAL A 143 4.61 -17.94 -3.58
C VAL A 143 5.80 -18.26 -2.67
N ARG A 144 5.61 -18.24 -1.34
CA ARG A 144 6.65 -18.64 -0.38
C ARG A 144 6.93 -20.15 -0.39
N GLY A 145 6.02 -20.93 -0.96
CA GLY A 145 6.14 -22.38 -1.16
C GLY A 145 6.55 -22.72 -2.60
N ARG A 146 6.42 -23.99 -2.96
CA ARG A 146 6.63 -24.43 -4.34
C ARG A 146 5.37 -24.15 -5.16
N TYR A 147 5.50 -23.64 -6.38
CA TYR A 147 4.36 -23.40 -7.28
C TYR A 147 3.53 -24.66 -7.52
N SER A 148 4.17 -25.83 -7.62
CA SER A 148 3.50 -27.14 -7.74
C SER A 148 2.62 -27.52 -6.53
N ASN A 149 2.81 -26.89 -5.38
CA ASN A 149 2.03 -27.18 -4.17
C ASN A 149 0.71 -26.38 -4.11
N ILE A 150 0.45 -25.45 -5.04
CA ILE A 150 -0.78 -24.63 -5.02
C ILE A 150 -2.07 -25.49 -4.98
N PRO A 151 -2.22 -26.55 -5.81
CA PRO A 151 -3.40 -27.42 -5.73
C PRO A 151 -3.55 -28.09 -4.36
N LEU A 152 -2.45 -28.47 -3.71
CA LEU A 152 -2.46 -29.08 -2.37
C LEU A 152 -2.92 -28.09 -1.29
N VAL A 153 -2.54 -26.81 -1.42
CA VAL A 153 -2.99 -25.74 -0.52
C VAL A 153 -4.49 -25.54 -0.65
N ILE A 154 -5.03 -25.55 -1.87
CA ILE A 154 -6.47 -25.44 -2.11
C ILE A 154 -7.23 -26.69 -1.67
N SER A 155 -6.70 -27.90 -1.89
CA SER A 155 -7.24 -29.15 -1.35
C SER A 155 -7.35 -29.09 0.18
N LEU A 156 -6.31 -28.58 0.85
CA LEU A 156 -6.33 -28.35 2.29
C LEU A 156 -7.38 -27.30 2.70
N ALA A 157 -7.50 -26.20 1.94
CA ALA A 157 -8.52 -25.18 2.16
C ALA A 157 -9.93 -25.76 2.03
N TYR A 158 -10.19 -26.56 1.00
CA TYR A 158 -11.47 -27.26 0.81
C TYR A 158 -11.83 -28.11 2.03
N GLY A 159 -10.88 -28.90 2.53
CA GLY A 159 -11.09 -29.70 3.74
C GLY A 159 -11.38 -28.87 5.00
N LEU A 160 -10.76 -27.70 5.15
CA LEU A 160 -11.02 -26.78 6.26
C LEU A 160 -12.37 -26.05 6.13
N CYS A 161 -12.75 -25.67 4.92
CA CYS A 161 -13.99 -24.92 4.64
C CYS A 161 -15.25 -25.71 5.00
N GLN A 162 -15.19 -27.05 5.00
CA GLN A 162 -16.29 -27.89 5.46
C GLN A 162 -16.64 -27.65 6.95
N TYR A 163 -15.68 -27.21 7.75
CA TYR A 163 -15.86 -26.92 9.18
C TYR A 163 -15.90 -25.41 9.45
N HIS A 164 -15.16 -24.63 8.66
CA HIS A 164 -14.98 -23.19 8.82
C HIS A 164 -15.26 -22.46 7.50
N GLN A 165 -16.54 -22.21 7.20
CA GLN A 165 -16.97 -21.60 5.94
C GLN A 165 -16.42 -20.18 5.72
N SER A 166 -16.20 -19.43 6.80
CA SER A 166 -15.63 -18.08 6.78
C SER A 166 -14.27 -18.03 6.07
N LEU A 167 -13.46 -19.07 6.19
CA LEU A 167 -12.16 -19.18 5.53
C LEU A 167 -12.30 -19.19 4.00
N GLY A 168 -13.26 -19.97 3.49
CA GLY A 168 -13.46 -20.13 2.05
C GLY A 168 -13.88 -18.81 1.40
N ILE A 169 -14.82 -18.11 2.03
CA ILE A 169 -15.28 -16.78 1.59
C ILE A 169 -14.10 -15.81 1.60
N ALA A 170 -13.38 -15.70 2.72
CA ALA A 170 -12.25 -14.79 2.84
C ALA A 170 -11.09 -15.12 1.88
N LEU A 171 -10.91 -16.40 1.54
CA LEU A 171 -9.90 -16.85 0.58
C LEU A 171 -10.26 -16.45 -0.85
N VAL A 172 -11.51 -16.66 -1.27
CA VAL A 172 -11.99 -16.24 -2.59
C VAL A 172 -11.91 -14.71 -2.72
N ASP A 173 -12.45 -13.97 -1.75
CA ASP A 173 -12.41 -12.51 -1.73
C ASP A 173 -10.97 -11.99 -1.75
N GLY A 174 -10.09 -12.59 -0.94
CA GLY A 174 -8.68 -12.22 -0.88
C GLY A 174 -7.93 -12.44 -2.19
N VAL A 175 -8.21 -13.53 -2.91
CA VAL A 175 -7.60 -13.80 -4.23
C VAL A 175 -8.10 -12.83 -5.29
N LEU A 176 -9.41 -12.59 -5.35
CA LEU A 176 -10.00 -11.65 -6.31
C LEU A 176 -9.46 -10.22 -6.09
N GLU A 177 -9.39 -9.79 -4.84
CA GLU A 177 -8.82 -8.48 -4.48
C GLU A 177 -7.33 -8.40 -4.83
N ALA A 178 -6.54 -9.45 -4.53
CA ALA A 178 -5.12 -9.48 -4.86
C ALA A 178 -4.86 -9.36 -6.37
N ILE A 179 -5.69 -9.99 -7.19
CA ILE A 179 -5.61 -9.88 -8.65
C ILE A 179 -5.95 -8.45 -9.09
N ARG A 180 -7.02 -7.84 -8.56
CA ARG A 180 -7.43 -6.47 -8.87
C ARG A 180 -6.35 -5.44 -8.50
N VAL A 181 -5.84 -5.50 -7.27
CA VAL A 181 -4.72 -4.64 -6.82
C VAL A 181 -3.48 -4.85 -7.69
N GLY A 182 -3.23 -6.08 -8.13
CA GLY A 182 -2.15 -6.39 -9.06
C GLY A 182 -2.29 -5.73 -10.44
N LEU A 183 -3.52 -5.42 -10.89
CA LEU A 183 -3.79 -4.70 -12.13
C LEU A 183 -3.68 -3.17 -11.93
N GLU A 184 -4.07 -2.65 -10.76
CA GLU A 184 -4.00 -1.22 -10.42
C GLU A 184 -2.56 -0.69 -10.34
N ALA A 185 -1.69 -1.45 -9.68
CA ALA A 185 -0.31 -1.06 -9.39
C ALA A 185 0.69 -2.13 -9.87
N PRO A 186 0.93 -2.24 -11.20
CA PRO A 186 1.87 -3.21 -11.74
C PRO A 186 3.32 -2.85 -11.35
N ALA A 187 3.83 -3.48 -10.29
CA ALA A 187 5.20 -3.29 -9.83
C ALA A 187 6.17 -4.32 -10.44
N SER A 188 7.35 -3.86 -10.87
CA SER A 188 8.44 -4.70 -11.38
C SER A 188 9.04 -5.56 -10.26
N GLY A 189 8.47 -6.75 -10.08
CA GLY A 189 8.88 -7.67 -9.00
C GLY A 189 7.72 -8.52 -8.46
N THR A 190 6.47 -8.16 -8.74
CA THR A 190 5.30 -8.92 -8.29
C THR A 190 4.78 -9.92 -9.34
N TYR A 191 5.48 -10.10 -10.46
CA TYR A 191 5.06 -10.99 -11.56
C TYR A 191 4.78 -12.43 -11.10
N GLN A 192 5.70 -13.03 -10.33
CA GLN A 192 5.53 -14.39 -9.82
C GLN A 192 4.33 -14.51 -8.88
N ARG A 193 4.09 -13.47 -8.06
CA ARG A 193 2.97 -13.43 -7.14
C ARG A 193 1.65 -13.33 -7.87
N ARG A 194 1.53 -12.39 -8.80
CA ARG A 194 0.31 -12.20 -9.61
C ARG A 194 -0.04 -13.46 -10.40
N MET A 195 0.97 -14.16 -10.92
CA MET A 195 0.75 -15.44 -11.59
C MET A 195 0.23 -16.51 -10.63
N ALA A 196 0.78 -16.57 -9.41
CA ALA A 196 0.30 -17.50 -8.38
C ALA A 196 -1.11 -17.16 -7.89
N ASP A 197 -1.47 -15.87 -7.80
CA ASP A 197 -2.82 -15.43 -7.42
C ASP A 197 -3.86 -15.88 -8.47
N VAL A 198 -3.53 -15.76 -9.76
CA VAL A 198 -4.37 -16.29 -10.85
C VAL A 198 -4.46 -17.82 -10.82
N LYS A 199 -3.34 -18.51 -10.59
CA LYS A 199 -3.34 -19.98 -10.42
C LYS A 199 -4.22 -20.40 -9.24
N LEU A 200 -4.17 -19.68 -8.13
CA LEU A 200 -5.04 -19.90 -6.98
C LEU A 200 -6.51 -19.78 -7.35
N LEU A 201 -6.91 -18.75 -8.10
CA LEU A 201 -8.30 -18.60 -8.56
C LEU A 201 -8.76 -19.79 -9.41
N GLY A 202 -7.93 -20.24 -10.35
CA GLY A 202 -8.25 -21.41 -11.17
C GLY A 202 -8.39 -22.69 -10.33
N GLU A 203 -7.50 -22.91 -9.36
CA GLU A 203 -7.61 -24.06 -8.46
C GLU A 203 -8.81 -23.95 -7.51
N LEU A 204 -9.18 -22.76 -7.04
CA LEU A 204 -10.40 -22.55 -6.24
C LEU A 204 -11.65 -23.03 -6.99
N TYR A 205 -11.70 -22.75 -8.30
CA TYR A 205 -12.75 -23.26 -9.17
C TYR A 205 -12.68 -24.79 -9.36
N ASN A 206 -11.48 -25.34 -9.55
CA ASN A 206 -11.28 -26.79 -9.73
C ASN A 206 -11.75 -27.59 -8.50
N TYR A 207 -11.51 -27.06 -7.29
CA TYR A 207 -11.94 -27.64 -6.03
C TYR A 207 -13.35 -27.20 -5.58
N GLN A 208 -14.13 -26.55 -6.45
CA GLN A 208 -15.52 -26.16 -6.20
C GLN A 208 -15.71 -25.21 -5.00
N LEU A 209 -14.71 -24.38 -4.71
CA LEU A 209 -14.83 -23.31 -3.70
C LEU A 209 -15.45 -22.03 -4.28
N CYS A 210 -15.49 -21.90 -5.61
CA CYS A 210 -16.24 -20.88 -6.33
C CYS A 210 -16.87 -21.46 -7.61
N ASN A 211 -17.91 -20.80 -8.12
CA ASN A 211 -18.55 -21.14 -9.41
C ASN A 211 -17.78 -20.52 -10.60
N SER A 212 -18.30 -20.69 -11.82
CA SER A 212 -17.64 -20.18 -13.04
C SER A 212 -17.65 -18.65 -13.16
N ALA A 213 -18.58 -17.97 -12.50
CA ALA A 213 -18.75 -16.51 -12.61
C ALA A 213 -17.49 -15.70 -12.22
N PRO A 214 -16.87 -15.87 -11.03
CA PRO A 214 -15.64 -15.16 -10.66
C PRO A 214 -14.47 -15.39 -11.62
N VAL A 215 -14.40 -16.57 -12.24
CA VAL A 215 -13.36 -16.88 -13.23
C VAL A 215 -13.56 -16.03 -14.48
N PHE A 216 -14.78 -16.04 -15.05
CA PHE A 216 -15.09 -15.24 -16.24
C PHE A 216 -15.03 -13.73 -15.97
N GLU A 217 -15.53 -13.27 -14.84
CA GLU A 217 -15.40 -11.87 -14.41
C GLU A 217 -13.93 -11.45 -14.34
N THR A 218 -13.05 -12.31 -13.81
CA THR A 218 -11.61 -12.04 -13.75
C THR A 218 -10.97 -12.03 -15.14
N LEU A 219 -11.33 -12.99 -16.01
CA LEU A 219 -10.87 -13.03 -17.40
C LEU A 219 -11.20 -11.72 -18.13
N TYR A 220 -12.46 -11.26 -18.03
CA TYR A 220 -12.90 -9.99 -18.59
C TYR A 220 -12.21 -8.80 -17.93
N LEU A 221 -12.08 -8.79 -16.60
CA LEU A 221 -11.41 -7.72 -15.86
C LEU A 221 -9.97 -7.55 -16.35
N VAL A 222 -9.20 -8.63 -16.51
CA VAL A 222 -7.80 -8.56 -16.95
C VAL A 222 -7.67 -7.89 -18.32
N VAL A 223 -8.56 -8.19 -19.28
CA VAL A 223 -8.47 -7.64 -20.65
C VAL A 223 -9.08 -6.25 -20.79
N THR A 224 -10.04 -5.86 -19.94
CA THR A 224 -10.78 -4.58 -20.04
C THR A 224 -10.27 -3.51 -19.08
N TYR A 225 -9.67 -3.88 -17.95
CA TYR A 225 -9.31 -2.94 -16.89
C TYR A 225 -8.34 -1.85 -17.37
N GLY A 226 -8.71 -0.58 -17.18
CA GLY A 226 -7.89 0.57 -17.59
C GLY A 226 -7.97 0.94 -19.06
N HIS A 227 -8.83 0.28 -19.87
CA HIS A 227 -9.09 0.60 -21.28
C HIS A 227 -10.30 1.54 -21.46
N GLU A 228 -10.74 2.23 -20.40
CA GLU A 228 -11.82 3.21 -20.46
C GLU A 228 -11.40 4.48 -21.23
N ASP A 229 -10.14 4.89 -21.06
CA ASP A 229 -9.55 6.02 -21.77
C ASP A 229 -8.13 5.70 -22.28
N PRO A 230 -7.71 6.24 -23.44
CA PRO A 230 -6.39 5.95 -24.02
C PRO A 230 -5.20 6.34 -23.14
N ALA A 231 -5.33 7.32 -22.25
CA ALA A 231 -4.22 7.79 -21.42
C ALA A 231 -3.98 6.85 -20.23
N THR A 232 -5.05 6.35 -19.61
CA THR A 232 -4.98 5.31 -18.58
C THR A 232 -4.51 3.99 -19.16
N ALA A 233 -4.97 3.62 -20.36
CA ALA A 233 -4.51 2.41 -21.04
C ALA A 233 -2.99 2.44 -21.26
N ALA A 234 -2.45 3.56 -21.74
CA ALA A 234 -1.01 3.73 -21.93
C ALA A 234 -0.19 3.65 -20.62
N ARG A 235 -0.79 3.97 -19.47
CA ARG A 235 -0.13 3.92 -18.15
C ARG A 235 -0.17 2.52 -17.52
N VAL A 236 -1.30 1.83 -17.60
CA VAL A 236 -1.56 0.58 -16.87
C VAL A 236 -1.38 -0.66 -17.75
N ASP A 237 -1.48 -0.51 -19.06
CA ASP A 237 -1.36 -1.61 -20.02
C ASP A 237 -0.68 -1.15 -21.33
N PRO A 238 0.60 -0.75 -21.28
CA PRO A 238 1.28 -0.24 -22.45
C PRO A 238 1.34 -1.28 -23.59
N PRO A 239 1.40 -0.86 -24.87
CA PRO A 239 1.28 -1.77 -26.02
C PRO A 239 2.36 -2.86 -26.12
N ASP A 240 3.51 -2.65 -25.48
CA ASP A 240 4.66 -3.55 -25.41
C ASP A 240 4.71 -4.43 -24.16
N ASP A 241 3.74 -4.30 -23.24
CA ASP A 241 3.57 -5.21 -22.10
C ASP A 241 2.60 -6.35 -22.46
N TYR A 242 3.09 -7.58 -22.37
CA TYR A 242 2.34 -8.81 -22.66
C TYR A 242 1.96 -9.59 -21.39
N PHE A 243 2.20 -9.03 -20.20
CA PHE A 243 1.99 -9.76 -18.95
C PHE A 243 0.52 -10.12 -18.70
N ARG A 244 -0.43 -9.27 -19.12
CA ARG A 244 -1.86 -9.57 -19.02
C ARG A 244 -2.28 -10.76 -19.90
N LEU A 245 -1.66 -10.93 -21.07
CA LEU A 245 -1.86 -12.14 -21.89
C LEU A 245 -1.46 -13.37 -21.08
N ARG A 246 -0.29 -13.34 -20.43
CA ARG A 246 0.17 -14.44 -19.57
C ARG A 246 -0.77 -14.72 -18.39
N LEU A 247 -1.38 -13.69 -17.78
CA LEU A 247 -2.38 -13.90 -16.72
C LEU A 247 -3.62 -14.64 -17.26
N VAL A 248 -4.14 -14.23 -18.42
CA VAL A 248 -5.28 -14.92 -19.05
C VAL A 248 -4.90 -16.37 -19.37
N LEU A 249 -3.75 -16.59 -20.00
CA LEU A 249 -3.27 -17.93 -20.35
C LEU A 249 -3.09 -18.81 -19.12
N GLY A 250 -2.48 -18.31 -18.04
CA GLY A 250 -2.30 -19.08 -16.81
C GLY A 250 -3.61 -19.47 -16.13
N LEU A 251 -4.65 -18.64 -16.20
CA LEU A 251 -5.98 -19.00 -15.69
C LEU A 251 -6.62 -20.08 -16.57
N LEU A 252 -6.58 -19.89 -17.88
CA LEU A 252 -7.15 -20.82 -18.87
C LEU A 252 -6.44 -22.19 -18.86
N GLU A 253 -5.13 -22.23 -18.68
CA GLU A 253 -4.36 -23.47 -18.51
C GLU A 253 -4.80 -24.24 -17.25
N THR A 254 -5.20 -23.52 -16.20
CA THR A 254 -5.56 -24.13 -14.91
C THR A 254 -6.95 -24.73 -14.88
N CYS A 255 -7.95 -23.99 -15.38
CA CYS A 255 -9.35 -24.39 -15.26
C CYS A 255 -10.11 -24.42 -16.60
N GLY A 256 -9.48 -24.04 -17.70
CA GLY A 256 -10.14 -23.90 -19.00
C GLY A 256 -10.67 -25.22 -19.56
N GLN A 257 -10.04 -26.36 -19.25
CA GLN A 257 -10.48 -27.68 -19.70
C GLN A 257 -11.90 -28.02 -19.24
N TYR A 258 -12.36 -27.45 -18.12
CA TYR A 258 -13.70 -27.66 -17.60
C TYR A 258 -14.78 -26.84 -18.32
N PHE A 259 -14.39 -25.93 -19.22
CA PHE A 259 -15.30 -25.10 -20.03
C PHE A 259 -15.55 -25.69 -21.42
N GLY A 260 -15.60 -27.04 -21.53
CA GLY A 260 -15.81 -27.76 -22.79
C GLY A 260 -17.26 -27.90 -23.22
N GLU A 261 -18.20 -27.86 -22.27
CA GLU A 261 -19.61 -28.21 -22.47
C GLU A 261 -20.59 -27.16 -21.89
N GLY A 262 -21.86 -27.25 -22.28
CA GLY A 262 -22.96 -26.46 -21.71
C GLY A 262 -22.83 -24.94 -21.87
N SER A 263 -23.35 -24.21 -20.87
CA SER A 263 -23.30 -22.74 -20.80
C SER A 263 -21.87 -22.22 -20.66
N ALA A 264 -21.01 -22.94 -19.92
CA ALA A 264 -19.61 -22.58 -19.74
C ALA A 264 -18.82 -22.59 -21.06
N ARG A 265 -19.12 -23.51 -21.97
CA ARG A 265 -18.56 -23.52 -23.33
C ARG A 265 -18.89 -22.23 -24.08
N ALA A 266 -20.15 -21.82 -24.06
CA ALA A 266 -20.61 -20.61 -24.73
C ALA A 266 -19.98 -19.35 -24.10
N LYS A 267 -19.88 -19.29 -22.76
CA LYS A 267 -19.18 -18.21 -22.03
C LYS A 267 -17.70 -18.11 -22.45
N LEU A 268 -17.00 -19.25 -22.58
CA LEU A 268 -15.61 -19.27 -23.03
C LEU A 268 -15.46 -18.86 -24.50
N ASP A 269 -16.25 -19.43 -25.42
CA ASP A 269 -16.16 -19.10 -26.85
C ASP A 269 -16.38 -17.61 -27.10
N ARG A 270 -17.30 -17.03 -26.33
CA ARG A 270 -17.54 -15.59 -26.30
C ARG A 270 -16.34 -14.83 -25.77
N PHE A 271 -15.81 -15.18 -24.59
CA PHE A 271 -14.62 -14.52 -24.04
C PHE A 271 -13.43 -14.59 -25.01
N LEU A 272 -13.22 -15.71 -25.69
CA LEU A 272 -12.14 -15.87 -26.67
C LEU A 272 -12.22 -14.86 -27.83
N THR A 273 -13.43 -14.41 -28.21
CA THR A 273 -13.56 -13.34 -29.21
C THR A 273 -13.01 -12.00 -28.70
N PHE A 274 -13.31 -11.65 -27.44
CA PHE A 274 -12.74 -10.45 -26.79
C PHE A 274 -11.24 -10.59 -26.59
N PHE A 275 -10.77 -11.77 -26.19
CA PHE A 275 -9.36 -12.03 -25.97
C PHE A 275 -8.54 -11.96 -27.27
N GLN A 276 -9.07 -12.45 -28.39
CA GLN A 276 -8.42 -12.28 -29.69
C GLN A 276 -8.30 -10.81 -30.09
N ALA A 277 -9.37 -10.01 -29.90
CA ALA A 277 -9.32 -8.56 -30.13
C ALA A 277 -8.24 -7.90 -29.26
N TYR A 278 -8.13 -8.30 -27.99
CA TYR A 278 -7.09 -7.83 -27.08
C TYR A 278 -5.68 -8.21 -27.54
N CYS A 279 -5.44 -9.46 -27.93
CA CYS A 279 -4.15 -9.91 -28.47
C CYS A 279 -3.74 -9.09 -29.70
N LEU A 280 -4.68 -8.79 -30.60
CA LEU A 280 -4.44 -8.00 -31.82
C LEU A 280 -4.25 -6.50 -31.55
N SER A 281 -4.67 -6.00 -30.38
CA SER A 281 -4.43 -4.61 -29.97
C SER A 281 -2.97 -4.34 -29.55
N LYS A 282 -2.23 -5.39 -29.18
CA LYS A 282 -0.81 -5.33 -28.80
C LYS A 282 0.09 -5.18 -30.02
N VAL A 283 1.33 -4.75 -29.80
CA VAL A 283 2.32 -4.60 -30.87
C VAL A 283 2.51 -5.94 -31.59
N GLN A 284 2.31 -5.91 -32.91
CA GLN A 284 2.44 -7.07 -33.78
C GLN A 284 3.77 -7.03 -34.56
N PRO A 285 4.40 -8.19 -34.80
CA PRO A 285 4.04 -9.52 -34.31
C PRO A 285 4.32 -9.69 -32.81
N LEU A 286 3.55 -10.56 -32.14
CA LEU A 286 3.82 -10.91 -30.75
C LEU A 286 5.22 -11.55 -30.60
N PRO A 287 5.89 -11.40 -29.43
CA PRO A 287 7.08 -12.17 -29.10
C PRO A 287 6.83 -13.68 -29.22
N LEU A 288 7.79 -14.41 -29.78
CA LEU A 288 7.65 -15.84 -30.09
C LEU A 288 7.24 -16.69 -28.88
N ASP A 289 7.80 -16.41 -27.70
CA ASP A 289 7.44 -17.11 -26.47
C ASP A 289 5.97 -16.94 -26.12
N VAL A 290 5.45 -15.71 -26.22
CA VAL A 290 4.04 -15.41 -25.94
C VAL A 290 3.12 -15.99 -27.01
N ASP A 291 3.53 -15.96 -28.28
CA ASP A 291 2.75 -16.50 -29.39
C ASP A 291 2.62 -18.03 -29.30
N PHE A 292 3.71 -18.75 -28.98
CA PHE A 292 3.65 -20.20 -28.77
C PHE A 292 2.78 -20.57 -27.57
N ASP A 293 2.95 -19.91 -26.42
CA ASP A 293 2.12 -20.14 -25.23
C ASP A 293 0.62 -19.93 -25.55
N LEU A 294 0.32 -18.86 -26.30
CA LEU A 294 -1.04 -18.52 -26.74
C LEU A 294 -1.63 -19.60 -27.66
N GLN A 295 -0.85 -20.05 -28.64
CA GLN A 295 -1.27 -21.09 -29.57
C GLN A 295 -1.48 -22.43 -28.87
N ASP A 296 -0.59 -22.83 -27.96
CA ASP A 296 -0.67 -24.10 -27.25
C ASP A 296 -1.91 -24.16 -26.35
N VAL A 297 -2.15 -23.14 -25.53
CA VAL A 297 -3.31 -23.08 -24.63
C VAL A 297 -4.62 -23.02 -25.43
N LEU A 298 -4.70 -22.19 -26.47
CA LEU A 298 -5.92 -22.07 -27.25
C LEU A 298 -6.18 -23.30 -28.13
N HIS A 299 -5.14 -23.94 -28.66
CA HIS A 299 -5.29 -25.20 -29.40
C HIS A 299 -5.77 -26.32 -28.48
N ALA A 300 -5.25 -26.42 -27.25
CA ALA A 300 -5.70 -27.39 -26.27
C ALA A 300 -7.19 -27.19 -25.90
N LEU A 301 -7.63 -25.94 -25.72
CA LEU A 301 -9.00 -25.63 -25.34
C LEU A 301 -9.98 -25.70 -26.52
N ARG A 302 -9.57 -25.22 -27.69
CA ARG A 302 -10.38 -25.09 -28.91
C ARG A 302 -9.52 -25.37 -30.15
N PRO A 303 -9.31 -26.65 -30.52
CA PRO A 303 -8.49 -27.02 -31.68
C PRO A 303 -8.98 -26.45 -33.02
N LYS A 304 -10.27 -26.10 -33.10
CA LYS A 304 -10.93 -25.55 -34.31
C LYS A 304 -11.22 -24.05 -34.21
N LEU A 305 -10.58 -23.34 -33.28
CA LEU A 305 -10.76 -21.89 -33.13
C LEU A 305 -10.25 -21.17 -34.39
N ALA A 306 -11.10 -20.33 -34.98
CA ALA A 306 -10.70 -19.47 -36.08
C ALA A 306 -10.06 -18.18 -35.53
N TRP A 307 -8.91 -17.84 -36.08
CA TRP A 307 -8.21 -16.59 -35.78
C TRP A 307 -8.68 -15.46 -36.69
N PHE A 308 -8.95 -14.30 -36.11
CA PHE A 308 -9.20 -13.08 -36.90
C PHE A 308 -7.93 -12.60 -37.59
N GLY A 309 -8.05 -12.14 -38.84
CA GLY A 309 -6.90 -11.70 -39.63
C GLY A 309 -6.49 -10.24 -39.34
N SER A 310 -7.36 -9.46 -38.69
CA SER A 310 -7.09 -8.06 -38.37
C SER A 310 -7.80 -7.61 -37.09
N TYR A 311 -7.25 -6.58 -36.45
CA TYR A 311 -7.85 -5.96 -35.26
C TYR A 311 -9.28 -5.45 -35.53
N GLN A 312 -9.52 -4.86 -36.71
CA GLN A 312 -10.85 -4.35 -37.07
C GLN A 312 -11.89 -5.46 -37.17
N GLU A 313 -11.53 -6.59 -37.80
CA GLU A 313 -12.42 -7.75 -37.91
C GLU A 313 -12.79 -8.32 -36.53
N ALA A 314 -11.83 -8.39 -35.61
CA ALA A 314 -12.08 -8.83 -34.24
C ALA A 314 -12.96 -7.83 -33.48
N LEU A 315 -12.76 -6.52 -33.66
CA LEU A 315 -13.62 -5.49 -33.07
C LEU A 315 -15.06 -5.55 -33.60
N ASP A 316 -15.24 -5.76 -34.90
CA ASP A 316 -16.57 -5.88 -35.51
C ASP A 316 -17.32 -7.09 -34.92
N ALA A 317 -16.62 -8.21 -34.70
CA ALA A 317 -17.18 -9.39 -34.04
C ALA A 317 -17.55 -9.11 -32.57
N VAL A 318 -16.71 -8.39 -31.82
CA VAL A 318 -17.01 -7.95 -30.46
C VAL A 318 -18.25 -7.03 -30.43
N GLN A 319 -18.32 -6.06 -31.33
CA GLN A 319 -19.46 -5.14 -31.43
C GLN A 319 -20.76 -5.87 -31.78
N ALA A 320 -20.70 -6.87 -32.66
CA ALA A 320 -21.85 -7.70 -32.99
C ALA A 320 -22.37 -8.47 -31.76
N ILE A 321 -21.48 -8.99 -30.92
CA ILE A 321 -21.85 -9.64 -29.65
C ILE A 321 -22.54 -8.63 -28.72
N LEU A 322 -21.92 -7.46 -28.49
CA LEU A 322 -22.48 -6.44 -27.60
C LEU A 322 -23.83 -5.89 -28.09
N ALA A 323 -23.99 -5.73 -29.41
CA ALA A 323 -25.25 -5.29 -30.01
C ALA A 323 -26.36 -6.33 -29.86
N ALA A 324 -26.04 -7.62 -30.01
CA ALA A 324 -26.99 -8.71 -29.79
C ALA A 324 -27.49 -8.75 -28.34
N GLU A 325 -26.62 -8.46 -27.37
CA GLU A 325 -27.00 -8.39 -25.95
C GLU A 325 -27.88 -7.19 -25.61
N ALA A 326 -27.52 -6.02 -26.14
CA ALA A 326 -28.33 -4.82 -25.98
C ALA A 326 -29.74 -5.02 -26.54
N ALA A 327 -29.87 -5.78 -27.64
CA ALA A 327 -31.16 -6.15 -28.23
C ALA A 327 -31.92 -7.22 -27.40
N ALA A 328 -31.21 -8.11 -26.70
CA ALA A 328 -31.80 -9.15 -25.85
C ALA A 328 -32.28 -8.64 -24.47
N GLY A 329 -32.14 -7.33 -24.18
CA GLY A 329 -32.53 -6.75 -22.89
C GLY A 329 -31.53 -7.03 -21.76
N GLY A 330 -30.37 -7.62 -22.07
CA GLY A 330 -29.30 -7.90 -21.12
C GLY A 330 -28.48 -6.66 -20.80
N GLY A 331 -28.27 -6.39 -19.51
CA GLY A 331 -27.49 -5.26 -19.04
C GLY A 331 -26.00 -5.41 -19.36
N GLY A 332 -25.55 -4.83 -20.48
CA GLY A 332 -24.13 -4.66 -20.81
C GLY A 332 -23.32 -5.95 -21.00
N ALA A 333 -22.04 -5.79 -21.35
CA ALA A 333 -21.11 -6.88 -21.70
C ALA A 333 -20.94 -8.00 -20.64
N LEU A 334 -21.43 -7.77 -19.41
CA LEU A 334 -21.37 -8.67 -18.26
C LEU A 334 -22.73 -9.31 -17.90
N GLY A 335 -23.83 -8.90 -18.55
CA GLY A 335 -25.20 -9.27 -18.17
C GLY A 335 -25.55 -10.75 -18.35
N VAL A 336 -24.81 -11.51 -19.14
CA VAL A 336 -25.03 -12.95 -19.39
C VAL A 336 -24.28 -13.85 -18.40
N ILE A 337 -23.45 -13.29 -17.51
CA ILE A 337 -22.76 -14.09 -16.48
C ILE A 337 -23.72 -14.46 -15.34
N GLY A 338 -24.79 -13.69 -15.11
CA GLY A 338 -25.66 -13.80 -13.93
C GLY A 338 -27.03 -14.47 -14.10
N GLU A 339 -27.52 -14.70 -15.32
CA GLU A 339 -28.84 -15.29 -15.54
C GLU A 339 -28.69 -16.71 -16.12
N GLU A 340 -29.11 -17.72 -15.34
CA GLU A 340 -29.09 -19.17 -15.64
C GLU A 340 -27.83 -19.97 -15.24
N ASP A 341 -27.35 -19.85 -14.00
CA ASP A 341 -26.68 -20.99 -13.33
C ASP A 341 -27.76 -21.87 -12.66
N SER A 342 -28.60 -22.52 -13.47
CA SER A 342 -29.48 -23.60 -12.98
C SER A 342 -28.72 -24.91 -13.00
N ASP A 343 -28.28 -25.34 -11.81
CA ASP A 343 -27.99 -26.72 -11.38
C ASP A 343 -27.87 -27.79 -12.49
N ASP A 344 -26.66 -28.05 -12.99
CA ASP A 344 -26.09 -29.41 -13.17
C ASP A 344 -24.65 -29.36 -13.72
N GLU A 345 -23.73 -28.61 -13.11
CA GLU A 345 -22.30 -28.79 -13.41
C GLU A 345 -21.77 -30.08 -12.73
N ARG A 346 -22.24 -31.25 -13.17
CA ARG A 346 -21.59 -32.53 -12.84
C ARG A 346 -20.22 -32.54 -13.48
N ARG A 347 -19.19 -32.27 -12.68
CA ARG A 347 -17.79 -32.42 -13.09
C ARG A 347 -17.28 -33.76 -12.58
N GLU A 348 -16.95 -34.67 -13.50
CA GLU A 348 -16.22 -35.88 -13.15
C GLU A 348 -14.78 -35.50 -12.77
N ALA A 349 -14.30 -36.02 -11.63
CA ALA A 349 -12.91 -35.86 -11.23
C ALA A 349 -11.99 -36.48 -12.30
N PRO A 350 -10.75 -35.98 -12.48
CA PRO A 350 -9.80 -36.58 -13.41
C PRO A 350 -9.64 -38.07 -13.10
N GLN A 351 -9.91 -38.93 -14.07
CA GLN A 351 -9.52 -40.34 -13.98
C GLN A 351 -7.99 -40.37 -13.94
N GLU A 352 -7.43 -40.82 -12.83
CA GLU A 352 -6.05 -41.30 -12.82
C GLU A 352 -5.99 -42.49 -13.78
N GLU A 353 -5.38 -42.32 -14.94
CA GLU A 353 -4.96 -43.45 -15.77
C GLU A 353 -3.91 -44.23 -14.98
N SER A 354 -4.38 -45.23 -14.23
CA SER A 354 -3.53 -46.29 -13.70
C SER A 354 -3.15 -47.20 -14.86
N ASP A 355 -2.05 -46.91 -15.54
CA ASP A 355 -1.42 -47.89 -16.43
C ASP A 355 -0.79 -48.99 -15.58
N SER A 356 -1.57 -50.06 -15.45
CA SER A 356 -1.12 -51.38 -15.05
C SER A 356 -0.47 -52.03 -16.27
N GLU A 357 0.85 -52.18 -16.24
CA GLU A 357 1.53 -53.29 -16.92
C GLU A 357 2.41 -54.02 -15.92
N GLY A 358 2.20 -55.33 -15.87
CA GLY A 358 2.81 -56.24 -14.91
C GLY A 358 4.07 -56.94 -15.42
N ASP A 359 4.82 -57.37 -14.40
CA ASP A 359 5.52 -58.64 -14.26
C ASP A 359 6.88 -58.85 -14.98
N GLY A 360 7.88 -59.28 -14.20
CA GLY A 360 9.12 -59.83 -14.74
C GLY A 360 10.41 -59.67 -13.91
N ASP A 361 10.52 -60.46 -12.86
CA ASP A 361 11.69 -61.29 -12.50
C ASP A 361 12.95 -60.69 -11.80
N ASP A 362 13.53 -61.59 -10.99
CA ASP A 362 14.56 -61.51 -9.95
C ASP A 362 15.96 -61.00 -10.36
N GLY A 363 16.73 -60.52 -9.38
CA GLY A 363 18.18 -60.40 -9.54
C GLY A 363 18.96 -59.58 -8.53
N ASP A 364 19.26 -60.20 -7.38
CA ASP A 364 20.52 -60.17 -6.61
C ASP A 364 21.18 -58.85 -6.16
N ALA A 365 21.71 -58.94 -4.94
CA ALA A 365 22.48 -57.94 -4.23
C ALA A 365 23.86 -57.70 -4.87
N THR A 366 24.31 -56.44 -4.88
CA THR A 366 25.67 -56.11 -4.41
C THR A 366 25.74 -54.63 -4.05
N GLY A 367 25.97 -54.37 -2.76
CA GLY A 367 26.36 -53.05 -2.29
C GLY A 367 27.81 -52.76 -2.64
N LEU A 368 28.07 -51.60 -3.23
CA LEU A 368 29.37 -50.94 -3.14
C LEU A 368 29.16 -49.44 -2.89
N SER A 369 29.77 -49.04 -1.78
CA SER A 369 29.84 -47.71 -1.21
C SER A 369 30.49 -46.68 -2.15
N SER A 370 29.95 -45.47 -2.18
CA SER A 370 30.77 -44.25 -2.20
C SER A 370 30.00 -43.10 -1.55
N GLY A 371 30.43 -42.73 -0.34
CA GLY A 371 29.90 -41.59 0.39
C GLY A 371 30.15 -40.24 -0.30
N GLY A 372 29.25 -39.30 -0.07
CA GLY A 372 29.35 -37.91 -0.50
C GLY A 372 28.33 -37.03 0.22
N ASP A 373 28.82 -36.35 1.25
CA ASP A 373 28.18 -35.38 2.15
C ASP A 373 27.17 -34.44 1.44
N SER A 374 25.88 -34.54 1.79
CA SER A 374 24.81 -33.66 1.31
C SER A 374 24.67 -32.44 2.21
N ARG A 375 25.50 -31.42 1.97
CA ARG A 375 25.33 -30.08 2.55
C ARG A 375 24.25 -29.32 1.81
N ARG A 376 23.10 -29.17 2.47
CA ARG A 376 21.97 -28.29 2.10
C ARG A 376 22.45 -26.85 1.93
N SER A 377 22.35 -26.30 0.73
CA SER A 377 22.40 -24.87 0.48
C SER A 377 21.00 -24.28 0.64
N SER A 378 20.77 -23.60 1.76
CA SER A 378 19.62 -22.72 1.96
C SER A 378 19.75 -21.48 1.05
N GLU A 379 18.89 -21.35 0.06
CA GLU A 379 18.79 -20.14 -0.75
C GLU A 379 17.96 -19.06 -0.02
N ASP A 380 18.47 -17.84 -0.09
CA ASP A 380 18.18 -16.68 0.76
C ASP A 380 17.10 -15.79 0.11
N GLY A 381 15.92 -15.71 0.76
CA GLY A 381 14.74 -14.95 0.34
C GLY A 381 14.71 -13.54 0.93
N GLY A 382 15.57 -12.65 0.43
CA GLY A 382 15.80 -11.33 1.01
C GLY A 382 14.84 -10.21 0.59
N GLU A 383 13.96 -10.41 -0.40
CA GLU A 383 13.12 -9.33 -0.96
C GLU A 383 11.63 -9.42 -0.56
N GLU A 384 11.20 -10.52 0.09
CA GLU A 384 9.77 -10.82 0.28
C GLU A 384 9.21 -10.52 1.69
N ASP A 385 10.05 -10.11 2.65
CA ASP A 385 9.64 -9.93 4.06
C ASP A 385 9.11 -8.52 4.41
N ALA A 386 9.15 -7.56 3.47
CA ALA A 386 8.60 -6.20 3.67
C ALA A 386 7.07 -6.17 3.65
N MET A 387 6.43 -7.10 2.93
CA MET A 387 4.95 -7.23 2.86
C MET A 387 4.34 -7.98 4.05
N ASP A 388 5.14 -8.37 5.06
CA ASP A 388 4.62 -8.96 6.30
C ASP A 388 4.18 -7.90 7.33
N ASP A 389 4.60 -6.63 7.16
CA ASP A 389 4.46 -5.56 8.16
C ASP A 389 3.07 -4.90 8.23
N ASP A 390 2.37 -4.72 7.11
CA ASP A 390 1.07 -4.02 7.10
C ASP A 390 -0.03 -4.79 7.83
N PHE A 391 -0.10 -6.10 7.60
CA PHE A 391 -1.13 -6.93 8.24
C PHE A 391 -0.84 -7.25 9.71
N GLU A 392 0.43 -7.40 10.12
CA GLU A 392 0.74 -7.56 11.56
C GLU A 392 0.43 -6.28 12.35
N ARG A 393 0.58 -5.11 11.71
CA ARG A 393 0.17 -3.83 12.26
C ARG A 393 -1.34 -3.69 12.37
N GLU A 394 -2.08 -4.23 11.40
CA GLU A 394 -3.54 -4.25 11.37
C GLU A 394 -4.14 -5.31 12.32
N TYR A 395 -3.57 -6.50 12.40
CA TYR A 395 -3.94 -7.56 13.35
C TYR A 395 -3.63 -7.18 14.81
N ALA A 396 -2.50 -6.50 15.05
CA ALA A 396 -2.19 -5.92 16.37
C ALA A 396 -3.14 -4.75 16.71
N ALA A 397 -3.64 -4.03 15.71
CA ALA A 397 -4.69 -3.02 15.90
C ALA A 397 -6.07 -3.65 16.17
N LEU A 398 -6.34 -4.83 15.61
CA LEU A 398 -7.60 -5.58 15.77
C LEU A 398 -7.69 -6.37 17.09
N THR A 399 -6.57 -6.79 17.68
CA THR A 399 -6.54 -7.70 18.86
C THR A 399 -6.30 -7.04 20.23
N GLY A 400 -5.92 -5.76 20.28
CA GLY A 400 -6.07 -4.88 21.46
C GLY A 400 -4.97 -4.90 22.56
N GLU A 401 -4.74 -3.71 23.15
CA GLU A 401 -3.93 -3.31 24.32
C GLU A 401 -2.42 -2.97 24.19
N ALA A 402 -2.06 -1.96 24.97
CA ALA A 402 -0.91 -1.06 24.82
C ALA A 402 0.48 -1.68 25.06
N GLY A 403 1.46 -1.30 24.23
CA GLY A 403 2.86 -1.62 24.49
C GLY A 403 3.84 -1.11 23.43
N ARG A 404 4.28 0.14 23.59
CA ARG A 404 5.42 0.81 22.91
C ARG A 404 6.45 -0.09 22.20
N ALA A 405 6.63 0.13 20.89
CA ALA A 405 7.96 0.14 20.25
C ALA A 405 7.89 0.78 18.85
N ARG A 406 8.59 1.90 18.66
CA ARG A 406 8.76 2.63 17.39
C ARG A 406 10.10 2.22 16.76
N PRO A 407 10.20 1.94 15.43
CA PRO A 407 11.50 1.74 14.78
C PRO A 407 12.20 3.07 14.44
N PRO A 408 13.54 3.08 14.27
CA PRO A 408 14.33 4.28 14.08
C PRO A 408 14.34 4.78 12.64
N GLY A 409 14.48 6.09 12.48
CA GLY A 409 14.33 6.82 11.22
C GLY A 409 15.39 6.53 10.15
N GLY A 410 14.97 6.76 8.91
CA GLY A 410 15.82 6.91 7.73
C GLY A 410 15.53 8.25 7.06
N ARG A 411 16.58 9.06 6.91
CA ARG A 411 16.61 10.34 6.20
C ARG A 411 16.39 10.17 4.69
N GLY A 412 15.58 11.05 4.11
CA GLY A 412 15.87 11.76 2.86
C GLY A 412 15.64 13.25 3.19
N TYR A 413 16.59 14.17 3.14
CA TYR A 413 17.45 14.60 2.03
C TYR A 413 16.66 15.00 0.78
N LEU A 414 15.95 16.12 0.90
CA LEU A 414 16.07 17.22 -0.05
C LEU A 414 16.77 18.37 0.70
N GLY A 415 18.09 18.48 0.51
CA GLY A 415 18.76 19.79 0.52
C GLY A 415 18.57 20.38 -0.89
N GLN A 416 18.63 21.67 -1.16
CA GLN A 416 19.28 22.83 -0.55
C GLN A 416 18.36 24.03 -0.90
N GLU A 417 18.40 25.18 -0.23
CA GLU A 417 19.47 26.18 -0.35
C GLU A 417 19.52 27.05 0.90
N ASP A 418 20.73 27.20 1.45
CA ASP A 418 21.10 28.34 2.27
C ASP A 418 21.29 29.55 1.35
N GLU A 419 20.58 30.65 1.60
CA GLU A 419 21.03 32.06 1.43
C GLU A 419 19.91 33.02 1.95
N PRO A 420 20.20 34.32 2.20
CA PRO A 420 20.04 34.96 3.50
C PRO A 420 18.77 35.82 3.60
N GLY A 421 18.26 35.97 4.83
CA GLY A 421 16.97 36.62 5.09
C GLY A 421 16.92 38.13 4.93
N LEU A 422 15.68 38.60 4.75
CA LEU A 422 15.08 39.93 4.98
C LEU A 422 13.61 39.58 5.33
N GLY A 423 12.96 40.04 6.40
CA GLY A 423 13.05 41.34 7.02
C GLY A 423 12.26 42.34 6.19
N ASP A 424 10.94 42.18 6.10
CA ASP A 424 10.02 43.22 5.64
C ASP A 424 9.10 43.58 6.82
N ASP A 425 9.41 44.74 7.42
CA ASP A 425 8.47 45.59 8.16
C ASP A 425 7.53 46.21 7.11
N GLU A 426 6.23 45.91 7.15
CA GLU A 426 5.15 46.75 7.69
C GLU A 426 5.03 48.14 7.04
N GLU A 427 3.91 48.37 6.33
CA GLU A 427 3.37 49.71 6.09
C GLU A 427 2.10 49.90 6.94
N GLU A 428 2.28 50.56 8.10
CA GLU A 428 1.24 51.41 8.71
C GLU A 428 1.42 52.83 8.16
N GLU A 429 0.32 53.45 7.74
CA GLU A 429 0.23 54.87 7.43
C GLU A 429 0.29 55.71 8.71
N GLY A 430 1.12 56.76 8.71
CA GLY A 430 1.15 57.78 9.74
C GLY A 430 2.22 58.82 9.44
N GLU A 431 1.82 59.90 8.77
CA GLU A 431 2.66 61.03 8.39
C GLU A 431 3.31 61.73 9.60
N GLU A 432 4.63 61.90 9.58
CA GLU A 432 5.30 63.14 10.00
C GLU A 432 6.73 63.21 9.44
N GLU A 433 7.17 64.43 9.13
CA GLU A 433 8.25 64.79 8.23
C GLU A 433 9.67 64.30 8.64
N GLY A 434 10.41 63.78 7.65
CA GLY A 434 11.87 63.93 7.58
C GLY A 434 12.75 62.86 8.22
N GLY A 435 12.67 61.60 7.77
CA GLY A 435 13.70 60.58 8.04
C GLY A 435 13.45 59.27 7.30
N GLY A 436 14.29 58.89 6.33
CA GLY A 436 14.06 57.75 5.44
C GLY A 436 14.12 56.37 6.11
N SER A 437 13.13 55.50 5.80
CA SER A 437 13.05 54.09 6.21
C SER A 437 14.32 53.30 5.82
N MET A 438 14.86 52.48 6.73
CA MET A 438 16.08 51.68 6.52
C MET A 438 15.82 50.18 6.69
N MET A 439 16.19 49.37 5.70
CA MET A 439 16.17 47.90 5.73
C MET A 439 17.52 47.31 6.18
N THR A 440 17.49 46.17 6.88
CA THR A 440 18.70 45.57 7.47
C THR A 440 19.18 44.35 6.67
N PHE A 441 20.33 44.46 6.00
CA PHE A 441 20.98 43.38 5.25
C PHE A 441 22.06 42.69 6.08
N LYS A 442 22.18 41.36 6.02
CA LYS A 442 23.27 40.62 6.67
C LYS A 442 24.34 40.25 5.63
N LEU A 443 25.49 40.92 5.70
CA LEU A 443 26.61 40.66 4.80
C LEU A 443 27.61 39.70 5.45
N LEU A 444 28.00 38.66 4.71
CA LEU A 444 28.98 37.68 5.13
C LEU A 444 30.37 38.11 4.63
N ILE A 445 31.30 38.41 5.54
CA ILE A 445 32.66 38.83 5.19
C ILE A 445 33.64 37.75 5.64
N LYS A 446 34.39 37.18 4.70
CA LYS A 446 35.37 36.12 4.96
C LYS A 446 36.77 36.73 5.05
N ARG A 447 37.35 36.79 6.26
CA ARG A 447 38.75 37.22 6.45
C ARG A 447 39.47 36.23 7.37
N GLY A 448 40.51 35.58 6.86
CA GLY A 448 41.36 34.66 7.63
C GLY A 448 40.70 33.33 8.01
N GLY A 449 39.84 32.77 7.15
CA GLY A 449 39.29 31.41 7.34
C GLY A 449 38.18 31.27 8.39
N LYS A 450 37.72 32.37 9.00
CA LYS A 450 36.47 32.43 9.77
C LYS A 450 35.46 33.35 9.08
N ASP A 451 34.22 32.89 9.00
CA ASP A 451 33.10 33.64 8.44
C ASP A 451 32.54 34.56 9.53
N ASP A 452 32.57 35.87 9.27
CA ASP A 452 32.09 36.89 10.19
C ASP A 452 30.84 37.56 9.58
N ARG A 453 29.75 37.66 10.34
CA ARG A 453 28.44 38.16 9.88
C ARG A 453 28.24 39.58 10.38
N LYS A 454 28.11 40.56 9.48
CA LYS A 454 27.82 41.96 9.84
C LYS A 454 26.48 42.41 9.28
N THR A 455 25.69 43.10 10.11
CA THR A 455 24.42 43.70 9.74
C THR A 455 24.64 45.13 9.22
N LEU A 456 24.15 45.43 8.03
CA LEU A 456 24.25 46.75 7.37
C LEU A 456 22.83 47.30 7.18
N GLN A 457 22.58 48.54 7.63
CA GLN A 457 21.31 49.22 7.42
C GLN A 457 21.38 50.07 6.15
N VAL A 458 20.46 49.84 5.21
CA VAL A 458 20.41 50.49 3.90
C VAL A 458 19.05 51.16 3.75
N PRO A 459 18.97 52.43 3.31
CA PRO A 459 17.70 53.12 3.08
C PRO A 459 16.83 52.38 2.06
N ALA A 460 15.53 52.26 2.34
CA ALA A 460 14.52 51.60 1.50
C ALA A 460 14.39 52.21 0.09
N SER A 461 14.88 53.45 -0.11
CA SER A 461 14.95 54.13 -1.40
C SER A 461 16.07 53.64 -2.33
N ALA A 462 16.98 52.79 -1.85
CA ALA A 462 18.03 52.21 -2.68
C ALA A 462 17.45 51.14 -3.63
N ALA A 463 17.83 51.17 -4.91
CA ALA A 463 17.29 50.28 -5.96
C ALA A 463 17.36 48.77 -5.63
N LEU A 464 18.28 48.37 -4.75
CA LEU A 464 18.44 46.98 -4.31
C LEU A 464 17.38 46.56 -3.27
N ALA A 465 16.92 47.49 -2.41
CA ALA A 465 15.86 47.22 -1.43
C ALA A 465 14.48 47.13 -2.10
N ALA A 466 14.18 48.05 -3.03
CA ALA A 466 12.92 48.05 -3.79
C ALA A 466 12.72 46.76 -4.61
N GLY A 467 13.80 46.18 -5.16
CA GLY A 467 13.74 44.94 -5.92
C GLY A 467 13.49 43.67 -5.08
N VAL A 468 13.87 43.68 -3.80
CA VAL A 468 13.65 42.54 -2.90
C VAL A 468 12.22 42.54 -2.35
N ALA A 469 11.72 43.70 -1.91
CA ALA A 469 10.33 43.84 -1.46
C ALA A 469 9.32 43.45 -2.57
N ALA A 470 9.59 43.85 -3.82
CA ALA A 470 8.75 43.47 -4.96
C ALA A 470 8.76 41.96 -5.24
N ARG A 471 9.88 41.26 -5.00
CA ARG A 471 9.95 39.79 -5.15
C ARG A 471 9.24 39.07 -4.00
N ALA A 472 9.38 39.57 -2.77
CA ALA A 472 8.71 39.01 -1.60
C ALA A 472 7.17 39.11 -1.72
N ALA A 473 6.65 40.22 -2.24
CA ALA A 473 5.22 40.40 -2.51
C ALA A 473 4.69 39.38 -3.54
N VAL A 474 5.43 39.16 -4.64
CA VAL A 474 5.07 38.17 -5.66
C VAL A 474 5.10 36.74 -5.09
N GLU A 475 6.12 36.38 -4.31
CA GLU A 475 6.20 35.06 -3.67
C GLU A 475 5.08 34.84 -2.63
N ALA A 476 4.64 35.89 -1.94
CA ALA A 476 3.52 35.83 -1.00
C ALA A 476 2.19 35.58 -1.74
N GLU A 477 1.95 36.30 -2.85
CA GLU A 477 0.77 36.07 -3.71
C GLU A 477 0.78 34.65 -4.29
N GLU A 478 1.92 34.16 -4.78
CA GLU A 478 2.06 32.79 -5.27
C GLU A 478 1.77 31.75 -4.18
N ARG A 479 2.23 32.00 -2.96
CA ARG A 479 1.98 31.10 -1.81
C ARG A 479 0.51 31.11 -1.40
N GLU A 480 -0.17 32.25 -1.46
CA GLU A 480 -1.60 32.33 -1.20
C GLU A 480 -2.41 31.59 -2.28
N GLN A 481 -2.03 31.76 -3.55
CA GLN A 481 -2.63 31.04 -4.67
C GLN A 481 -2.43 29.52 -4.54
N LEU A 482 -1.21 29.06 -4.21
CA LEU A 482 -0.91 27.66 -3.93
C LEU A 482 -1.76 27.12 -2.76
N LYS A 483 -1.88 27.88 -1.66
CA LYS A 483 -2.71 27.50 -0.51
C LYS A 483 -4.18 27.36 -0.91
N ARG A 484 -4.71 28.28 -1.72
CA ARG A 484 -6.08 28.23 -2.23
C ARG A 484 -6.31 27.03 -3.15
N LEU A 485 -5.35 26.73 -4.03
CA LEU A 485 -5.41 25.56 -4.92
C LEU A 485 -5.34 24.24 -4.16
N VAL A 486 -4.47 24.12 -3.15
CA VAL A 486 -4.37 22.92 -2.29
C VAL A 486 -5.64 22.71 -1.48
N LEU A 487 -6.23 23.78 -0.93
CA LEU A 487 -7.52 23.69 -0.23
C LEU A 487 -8.65 23.23 -1.16
N ALA A 488 -8.72 23.77 -2.38
CA ALA A 488 -9.69 23.36 -3.38
C ALA A 488 -9.48 21.90 -3.83
N ALA A 489 -8.22 21.46 -3.98
CA ALA A 489 -7.89 20.08 -4.35
C ALA A 489 -8.27 19.09 -3.25
N ASN A 490 -8.00 19.40 -1.98
CA ASN A 490 -8.41 18.56 -0.85
C ASN A 490 -9.94 18.47 -0.74
N GLN A 491 -10.66 19.59 -0.91
CA GLN A 491 -12.13 19.58 -0.92
C GLN A 491 -12.68 18.77 -2.09
N ALA A 492 -12.13 18.91 -3.30
CA ALA A 492 -12.52 18.12 -4.45
C ALA A 492 -12.27 16.62 -4.24
N GLN A 493 -11.14 16.26 -3.61
CA GLN A 493 -10.80 14.87 -3.30
C GLN A 493 -11.74 14.27 -2.24
N GLU A 494 -12.12 15.04 -1.22
CA GLU A 494 -13.12 14.64 -0.22
C GLU A 494 -14.52 14.49 -0.86
N ASP A 495 -14.91 15.42 -1.74
CA ASP A 495 -16.17 15.39 -2.48
C ASP A 495 -16.23 14.21 -3.47
N GLU A 496 -15.11 13.87 -4.09
CA GLU A 496 -14.95 12.73 -5.00
C GLU A 496 -14.97 11.41 -4.23
N GLN A 497 -14.31 11.30 -3.08
CA GLN A 497 -14.44 10.16 -2.18
C GLN A 497 -15.87 9.98 -1.67
N ALA A 498 -16.56 11.08 -1.32
CA ALA A 498 -17.96 11.05 -0.94
C ALA A 498 -18.89 10.72 -2.12
N ALA A 499 -18.56 11.17 -3.34
CA ALA A 499 -19.27 10.82 -4.57
C ALA A 499 -19.08 9.34 -4.92
N PHE A 500 -17.88 8.80 -4.74
CA PHE A 500 -17.56 7.39 -4.93
C PHE A 500 -18.32 6.50 -3.94
N HIS A 501 -18.32 6.87 -2.66
CA HIS A 501 -19.09 6.15 -1.63
C HIS A 501 -20.61 6.26 -1.88
N ARG A 502 -21.09 7.41 -2.36
CA ARG A 502 -22.49 7.54 -2.84
C ARG A 502 -22.75 6.63 -4.04
N ALA A 503 -21.87 6.61 -5.04
CA ALA A 503 -22.02 5.80 -6.25
C ALA A 503 -22.02 4.29 -5.95
N GLN A 504 -21.16 3.82 -5.04
CA GLN A 504 -21.19 2.45 -4.52
C GLN A 504 -22.54 2.11 -3.87
N LEU A 505 -23.09 3.02 -3.06
CA LEU A 505 -24.41 2.85 -2.44
C LEU A 505 -25.58 2.95 -3.46
N TYR A 506 -25.42 3.73 -4.53
CA TYR A 506 -26.39 3.79 -5.64
C TYR A 506 -26.38 2.50 -6.48
N GLY A 507 -25.23 1.84 -6.65
CA GLY A 507 -25.12 0.54 -7.32
C GLY A 507 -25.88 -0.59 -6.62
N MET A 508 -26.06 -0.50 -5.30
CA MET A 508 -26.85 -1.44 -4.49
C MET A 508 -28.37 -1.14 -4.48
N GLN A 509 -28.86 -0.14 -5.24
CA GLN A 509 -30.28 0.27 -5.22
C GLN A 509 -31.24 -0.59 -6.05
N ARG A 510 -30.76 -1.61 -6.76
CA ARG A 510 -31.62 -2.51 -7.55
C ARG A 510 -31.54 -3.95 -7.03
N GLY A 511 -32.37 -4.27 -6.05
CA GLY A 511 -32.61 -5.65 -5.61
C GLY A 511 -34.01 -5.84 -5.04
N GLY A 512 -34.79 -6.73 -5.66
CA GLY A 512 -36.02 -7.32 -5.10
C GLY A 512 -37.33 -6.51 -5.16
N ARG A 513 -38.46 -7.18 -4.88
CA ARG A 513 -39.87 -6.70 -4.99
C ARG A 513 -40.24 -5.51 -4.06
N GLY A 514 -39.29 -4.86 -3.41
CA GLY A 514 -39.51 -4.01 -2.23
C GLY A 514 -38.71 -2.70 -2.11
N GLY A 515 -38.29 -2.06 -3.21
CA GLY A 515 -37.75 -0.68 -3.17
C GLY A 515 -36.36 -0.48 -2.55
N ARG A 516 -35.99 0.78 -2.21
CA ARG A 516 -34.63 1.18 -1.78
C ARG A 516 -34.30 0.69 -0.36
N VAL A 517 -33.27 -0.15 -0.22
CA VAL A 517 -32.83 -0.73 1.07
C VAL A 517 -31.94 0.21 1.89
N PHE A 518 -30.96 0.87 1.25
CA PHE A 518 -30.05 1.82 1.92
C PHE A 518 -30.44 3.28 1.66
N ARG A 519 -30.29 4.13 2.69
CA ARG A 519 -30.36 5.59 2.53
C ARG A 519 -28.98 6.12 2.18
N VAL A 520 -28.93 7.09 1.27
CA VAL A 520 -27.69 7.79 0.93
C VAL A 520 -27.35 8.71 2.12
N PRO A 521 -26.20 8.53 2.79
CA PRO A 521 -25.83 9.38 3.91
C PRO A 521 -25.44 10.77 3.43
N GLU A 522 -25.89 11.80 4.16
CA GLU A 522 -25.47 13.19 3.97
C GLU A 522 -24.41 13.55 5.01
N PRO A 523 -23.39 14.37 4.66
CA PRO A 523 -22.38 14.79 5.61
C PRO A 523 -23.01 15.64 6.72
N PHE A 524 -22.82 15.23 7.97
CA PHE A 524 -23.20 16.03 9.12
C PHE A 524 -22.07 17.03 9.41
N ILE A 525 -22.24 18.27 8.94
CA ILE A 525 -21.33 19.37 9.25
C ILE A 525 -21.86 20.07 10.51
N PRO A 526 -21.31 19.80 11.71
CA PRO A 526 -21.73 20.52 12.91
C PRO A 526 -21.41 22.02 12.75
N PRO A 527 -22.15 22.92 13.43
CA PRO A 527 -21.79 24.33 13.48
C PRO A 527 -20.32 24.45 13.91
N ALA A 528 -19.54 25.26 13.18
CA ALA A 528 -18.09 25.27 13.28
C ALA A 528 -17.60 25.32 14.73
N GLY A 529 -17.04 24.21 15.21
CA GLY A 529 -16.37 24.16 16.51
C GLY A 529 -15.08 24.96 16.44
N ALA A 530 -14.66 25.54 17.56
CA ALA A 530 -13.41 26.29 17.61
C ALA A 530 -12.23 25.36 17.27
N ARG A 531 -11.39 25.79 16.33
CA ARG A 531 -10.25 25.02 15.86
C ARG A 531 -9.09 25.20 16.85
N VAL A 532 -8.87 24.20 17.70
CA VAL A 532 -7.78 24.20 18.68
C VAL A 532 -6.47 23.72 18.06
N MET A 533 -5.42 24.52 18.23
CA MET A 533 -4.08 24.29 17.66
C MET A 533 -3.12 23.71 18.71
N SER A 534 -1.97 23.22 18.26
CA SER A 534 -0.94 22.65 19.12
C SER A 534 -0.36 23.69 20.08
N LEU A 535 -0.03 23.27 21.31
CA LEU A 535 0.60 24.13 22.32
C LEU A 535 2.07 24.46 22.00
N GLN A 536 2.69 23.74 21.07
CA GLN A 536 4.09 23.94 20.66
C GLN A 536 4.20 24.60 19.29
N ASP A 537 3.14 24.55 18.49
CA ASP A 537 3.10 25.12 17.15
C ASP A 537 1.67 25.60 16.85
N GLY A 538 1.46 26.92 16.89
CA GLY A 538 0.15 27.53 16.67
C GLY A 538 -0.40 27.36 15.25
N THR A 539 0.42 26.93 14.29
CA THR A 539 0.01 26.70 12.89
C THR A 539 -0.50 25.29 12.63
N SER A 540 -0.16 24.34 13.52
CA SER A 540 -0.54 22.93 13.42
C SER A 540 -1.73 22.61 14.31
N LYS A 541 -2.72 21.85 13.78
CA LYS A 541 -3.87 21.39 14.59
C LYS A 541 -3.38 20.45 15.70
N MET A 542 -4.01 20.53 16.88
CA MET A 542 -3.69 19.60 17.98
C MET A 542 -3.98 18.15 17.54
N SER A 543 -2.99 17.26 17.69
CA SER A 543 -3.08 15.87 17.26
C SER A 543 -2.72 14.87 18.37
N LYS A 544 -3.54 13.82 18.49
CA LYS A 544 -3.29 12.67 19.38
C LYS A 544 -2.04 11.88 18.97
N SER A 545 -1.64 11.93 17.69
CA SER A 545 -0.47 11.21 17.18
C SER A 545 0.83 12.03 17.17
N ALA A 546 0.78 13.30 17.59
CA ALA A 546 1.97 14.14 17.67
C ALA A 546 3.03 13.50 18.59
N GLU A 547 4.29 13.50 18.14
CA GLU A 547 5.41 12.86 18.84
C GLU A 547 5.65 13.46 20.24
N ASN A 548 5.44 14.77 20.36
CA ASN A 548 5.62 15.50 21.61
C ASN A 548 4.30 15.57 22.37
N ASP A 549 4.19 14.88 23.51
CA ASP A 549 2.98 14.92 24.35
C ASP A 549 2.67 16.32 24.91
N ALA A 550 3.68 17.19 25.03
CA ALA A 550 3.49 18.58 25.47
C ALA A 550 2.81 19.47 24.42
N SER A 551 2.54 18.96 23.21
CA SER A 551 1.81 19.68 22.18
C SER A 551 0.28 19.61 22.32
N ARG A 552 -0.23 18.78 23.23
CA ARG A 552 -1.66 18.50 23.40
C ARG A 552 -2.08 18.37 24.86
N ILE A 553 -3.37 18.58 25.11
CA ILE A 553 -4.02 18.32 26.40
C ILE A 553 -4.99 17.15 26.20
N ASN A 554 -4.83 16.08 26.97
CA ASN A 554 -5.78 14.97 26.96
C ASN A 554 -6.87 15.20 28.02
N LEU A 555 -8.08 14.71 27.77
CA LEU A 555 -9.20 14.82 28.74
C LEU A 555 -8.89 14.11 30.07
N THR A 556 -7.99 13.13 30.06
CA THR A 556 -7.56 12.35 31.22
C THR A 556 -6.28 12.88 31.87
N ASP A 557 -5.73 14.00 31.41
CA ASP A 557 -4.52 14.57 32.01
C ASP A 557 -4.81 15.06 33.44
N THR A 558 -3.95 14.70 34.39
CA THR A 558 -4.05 15.19 35.78
C THR A 558 -3.89 16.72 35.84
N PRO A 559 -4.41 17.40 36.87
CA PRO A 559 -4.23 18.84 37.05
C PRO A 559 -2.77 19.30 36.93
N ASP A 560 -1.83 18.56 37.54
CA ASP A 560 -0.40 18.87 37.47
C ASP A 560 0.17 18.73 36.05
N ALA A 561 -0.31 17.76 35.28
CA ALA A 561 0.10 17.57 33.89
C ALA A 561 -0.40 18.71 33.00
N ILE A 562 -1.66 19.14 33.17
CA ILE A 562 -2.23 20.29 32.46
C ILE A 562 -1.42 21.54 32.78
N ALA A 563 -1.18 21.84 34.07
CA ALA A 563 -0.40 22.98 34.50
C ALA A 563 1.03 22.97 33.93
N ASN A 564 1.70 21.81 33.93
CA ASN A 564 3.04 21.68 33.37
C ASN A 564 3.08 21.87 31.84
N LYS A 565 2.06 21.38 31.12
CA LYS A 565 1.94 21.54 29.66
C LYS A 565 1.68 23.00 29.28
N VAL A 566 0.74 23.66 29.95
CA VAL A 566 0.43 25.08 29.75
C VAL A 566 1.65 25.95 30.11
N LYS A 567 2.37 25.63 31.20
CA LYS A 567 3.60 26.35 31.57
C LYS A 567 4.67 26.31 30.47
N ARG A 568 4.76 25.20 29.73
CA ARG A 568 5.75 24.95 28.67
C ARG A 568 5.22 25.25 27.26
N CYS A 569 4.01 25.79 27.11
CA CYS A 569 3.50 26.14 25.78
C CYS A 569 4.35 27.26 25.16
N LYS A 570 4.48 27.20 23.84
CA LYS A 570 5.21 28.20 23.05
C LYS A 570 4.45 29.52 23.10
N THR A 571 5.17 30.60 23.39
CA THR A 571 4.65 31.96 23.49
C THR A 571 5.65 32.94 22.91
N ASP A 572 5.17 34.08 22.46
CA ASP A 572 6.00 35.19 21.98
C ASP A 572 6.54 36.06 23.14
N SER A 573 7.38 37.03 22.79
CA SER A 573 7.92 38.05 23.70
C SER A 573 7.18 39.39 23.62
N ALA A 574 6.05 39.46 22.91
CA ALA A 574 5.30 40.69 22.71
C ALA A 574 4.49 41.04 23.97
N ILE A 575 4.29 42.35 24.20
CA ILE A 575 3.54 42.84 25.35
C ILE A 575 2.05 42.89 24.98
N GLY A 576 1.21 42.33 25.86
CA GLY A 576 -0.23 42.27 25.68
C GLY A 576 -0.71 41.06 24.87
N LEU A 577 -1.95 40.64 25.16
CA LEU A 577 -2.58 39.45 24.58
C LEU A 577 -3.77 39.87 23.71
N THR A 578 -3.71 39.55 22.42
CA THR A 578 -4.72 39.91 21.43
C THR A 578 -5.11 38.71 20.57
N PHE A 579 -6.35 38.73 20.06
CA PHE A 579 -6.83 37.76 19.08
C PHE A 579 -6.43 38.17 17.66
N ASP A 580 -6.30 37.19 16.77
CA ASP A 580 -6.15 37.33 15.30
C ASP A 580 -4.99 38.20 14.80
N ALA A 581 -3.93 38.35 15.60
CA ALA A 581 -2.68 38.90 15.09
C ALA A 581 -2.00 37.88 14.16
N GLU A 582 -1.78 38.24 12.89
CA GLU A 582 -1.27 37.33 11.84
C GLU A 582 0.06 36.65 12.21
N ASN A 583 0.93 37.37 12.92
CA ASN A 583 2.24 36.90 13.35
C ASN A 583 2.22 36.22 14.74
N ARG A 584 1.06 36.03 15.38
CA ARG A 584 0.92 35.47 16.75
C ARG A 584 -0.14 34.37 16.86
N PRO A 585 -0.05 33.27 16.07
CA PRO A 585 -1.03 32.20 16.10
C PRO A 585 -1.09 31.48 17.46
N GLU A 586 0.01 31.42 18.20
CA GLU A 586 0.04 30.87 19.56
C GLU A 586 -0.80 31.70 20.55
N CYS A 587 -0.83 33.02 20.38
CA CYS A 587 -1.62 33.91 21.25
C CYS A 587 -3.11 33.70 21.04
N THR A 588 -3.55 33.72 19.79
CA THR A 588 -4.93 33.44 19.39
C THR A 588 -5.38 32.06 19.89
N ASN A 589 -4.53 31.03 19.75
CA ASN A 589 -4.85 29.68 20.21
C ASN A 589 -5.08 29.60 21.73
N LEU A 590 -4.19 30.19 22.53
CA LEU A 590 -4.29 30.13 24.00
C LEU A 590 -5.47 30.97 24.53
N LEU A 591 -5.76 32.12 23.93
CA LEU A 591 -6.95 32.92 24.27
C LEU A 591 -8.24 32.18 23.88
N THR A 592 -8.25 31.48 22.74
CA THR A 592 -9.37 30.64 22.32
C THR A 592 -9.61 29.50 23.33
N LEU A 593 -8.55 28.86 23.84
CA LEU A 593 -8.67 27.85 24.90
C LEU A 593 -9.23 28.44 26.21
N TYR A 594 -8.82 29.65 26.58
CA TYR A 594 -9.37 30.34 27.75
C TYR A 594 -10.85 30.68 27.58
N GLN A 595 -11.22 31.19 26.40
CA GLN A 595 -12.60 31.48 26.03
C GLN A 595 -13.48 30.23 26.15
N LEU A 596 -13.05 29.11 25.58
CA LEU A 596 -13.81 27.86 25.60
C LEU A 596 -13.94 27.27 27.02
N SER A 597 -12.88 27.32 27.81
CA SER A 597 -12.88 26.75 29.17
C SER A 597 -13.74 27.56 30.14
N THR A 598 -13.78 28.88 29.99
CA THR A 598 -14.55 29.79 30.85
C THR A 598 -15.97 30.07 30.35
N GLY A 599 -16.24 29.85 29.06
CA GLY A 599 -17.52 30.18 28.43
C GLY A 599 -17.74 31.70 28.23
N LYS A 600 -16.72 32.52 28.45
CA LYS A 600 -16.77 33.97 28.24
C LYS A 600 -16.83 34.31 26.74
N SER A 601 -17.34 35.50 26.43
CA SER A 601 -17.30 36.02 25.07
C SER A 601 -15.89 36.43 24.67
N ARG A 602 -15.64 36.52 23.36
CA ARG A 602 -14.35 36.92 22.81
C ARG A 602 -13.91 38.31 23.27
N ASP A 603 -14.86 39.25 23.37
CA ASP A 603 -14.59 40.64 23.78
C ASP A 603 -14.25 40.75 25.27
N GLU A 604 -14.92 39.96 26.12
CA GLU A 604 -14.62 39.89 27.55
C GLU A 604 -13.20 39.34 27.79
N VAL A 605 -12.83 38.27 27.08
CA VAL A 605 -11.49 37.68 27.17
C VAL A 605 -10.43 38.67 26.68
N ALA A 606 -10.68 39.37 25.57
CA ALA A 606 -9.77 40.38 25.05
C ALA A 606 -9.57 41.52 26.06
N ALA A 607 -10.64 42.04 26.66
CA ALA A 607 -10.57 43.12 27.64
C ALA A 607 -9.86 42.68 28.94
N GLU A 608 -10.15 41.49 29.44
CA GLU A 608 -9.54 40.94 30.66
C GLU A 608 -8.04 40.66 30.48
N CYS A 609 -7.66 40.10 29.32
CA CYS A 609 -6.30 39.61 29.08
C CYS A 609 -5.39 40.64 28.39
N ALA A 610 -5.92 41.75 27.85
CA ALA A 610 -5.17 42.74 27.07
C ALA A 610 -3.90 43.23 27.76
N SER A 611 -3.96 43.50 29.07
CA SER A 611 -2.83 44.02 29.86
C SER A 611 -2.00 42.95 30.58
N MET A 612 -2.36 41.67 30.43
CA MET A 612 -1.68 40.58 31.14
C MET A 612 -0.36 40.18 30.47
N SER A 613 0.59 39.75 31.28
CA SER A 613 1.82 39.09 30.79
C SER A 613 1.62 37.58 30.68
N TRP A 614 2.43 36.91 29.86
CA TRP A 614 2.45 35.45 29.76
C TRP A 614 2.64 34.73 31.09
N GLY A 615 3.41 35.34 32.02
CA GLY A 615 3.63 34.80 33.36
C GLY A 615 2.38 34.79 34.24
N ALA A 616 1.49 35.76 34.07
CA ALA A 616 0.20 35.84 34.77
C ALA A 616 -0.90 35.02 34.07
N PHE A 617 -0.89 35.01 32.73
CA PHE A 617 -1.93 34.36 31.94
C PHE A 617 -1.82 32.83 31.92
N LYS A 618 -0.60 32.25 31.85
CA LYS A 618 -0.43 30.78 31.80
C LYS A 618 -0.99 30.05 33.03
N PRO A 619 -0.75 30.51 34.28
CA PRO A 619 -1.40 29.93 35.46
C PRO A 619 -2.92 30.05 35.41
N LEU A 620 -3.44 31.22 35.03
CA LEU A 620 -4.87 31.48 34.93
C LEU A 620 -5.56 30.58 33.89
N LEU A 621 -4.94 30.36 32.73
CA LEU A 621 -5.42 29.39 31.73
C LEU A 621 -5.37 27.95 32.26
N ALA A 622 -4.30 27.57 32.98
CA ALA A 622 -4.18 26.24 33.54
C ALA A 622 -5.32 25.95 34.55
N ASP A 623 -5.61 26.90 35.45
CA ASP A 623 -6.68 26.77 36.43
C ASP A 623 -8.05 26.68 35.76
N ALA A 624 -8.31 27.52 34.75
CA ALA A 624 -9.56 27.47 33.98
C ALA A 624 -9.76 26.13 33.26
N LEU A 625 -8.70 25.57 32.65
CA LEU A 625 -8.76 24.27 32.00
C LEU A 625 -8.97 23.12 32.99
N VAL A 626 -8.31 23.16 34.14
CA VAL A 626 -8.47 22.16 35.20
C VAL A 626 -9.92 22.17 35.71
N GLU A 627 -10.48 23.35 35.97
CA GLU A 627 -11.84 23.47 36.47
C GLU A 627 -12.87 23.00 35.42
N HIS A 628 -12.64 23.34 34.15
CA HIS A 628 -13.49 22.90 33.05
C HIS A 628 -13.48 21.37 32.87
N LEU A 629 -12.32 20.73 33.03
CA LEU A 629 -12.17 19.27 32.85
C LEU A 629 -12.55 18.46 34.09
N ARG A 630 -12.53 19.06 35.29
CA ARG A 630 -12.87 18.41 36.57
C ARG A 630 -14.18 17.60 36.54
N PRO A 631 -15.33 18.13 36.08
CA PRO A 631 -16.57 17.35 36.06
C PRO A 631 -16.49 16.13 35.12
N ILE A 632 -15.80 16.26 33.99
CA ILE A 632 -15.61 15.17 33.02
C ILE A 632 -14.73 14.07 33.64
N GLN A 633 -13.62 14.46 34.29
CA GLN A 633 -12.69 13.53 34.91
C GLN A 633 -13.31 12.81 36.12
N THR A 634 -14.10 13.53 36.93
CA THR A 634 -14.84 12.96 38.05
C THR A 634 -15.84 11.91 37.55
N ARG A 635 -16.62 12.26 36.52
CA ARG A 635 -17.59 11.33 35.94
C ARG A 635 -16.92 10.13 35.28
N TYR A 636 -15.79 10.34 34.62
CA TYR A 636 -14.99 9.25 34.04
C TYR A 636 -14.50 8.28 35.13
N GLN A 637 -14.00 8.78 36.25
CA GLN A 637 -13.55 7.95 37.37
C GLN A 637 -14.71 7.20 38.03
N GLU A 638 -15.86 7.85 38.24
CA GLU A 638 -17.08 7.20 38.73
C GLU A 638 -17.47 6.02 37.83
N LEU A 639 -17.53 6.24 36.52
CA LEU A 639 -17.91 5.22 35.54
C LEU A 639 -16.89 4.07 35.45
N MET A 640 -15.59 4.37 35.47
CA MET A 640 -14.54 3.35 35.45
C MET A 640 -14.46 2.55 36.76
N SER A 641 -14.96 3.10 37.87
CA SER A 641 -15.01 2.41 39.17
C SER A 641 -16.17 1.43 39.30
N ASP A 642 -17.17 1.51 38.41
CA ASP A 642 -18.29 0.58 38.32
C ASP A 642 -18.26 -0.18 36.96
N PRO A 643 -17.53 -1.31 36.89
CA PRO A 643 -17.46 -2.11 35.67
C PRO A 643 -18.83 -2.58 35.17
N GLY A 644 -19.75 -2.90 36.10
CA GLY A 644 -21.08 -3.43 35.76
C GLY A 644 -21.99 -2.40 35.08
N TYR A 645 -21.82 -1.11 35.41
CA TYR A 645 -22.56 -0.05 34.75
C TYR A 645 -22.16 0.11 33.28
N VAL A 646 -20.85 0.13 32.97
CA VAL A 646 -20.36 0.28 31.59
C VAL A 646 -20.80 -0.90 30.74
N ASP A 647 -20.65 -2.13 31.24
CA ASP A 647 -21.10 -3.34 30.56
C ASP A 647 -22.61 -3.32 30.33
N GLY A 648 -23.40 -2.86 31.30
CA GLY A 648 -24.85 -2.71 31.17
C GLY A 648 -25.26 -1.70 30.10
N VAL A 649 -24.57 -0.56 30.00
CA VAL A 649 -24.80 0.44 28.95
C VAL A 649 -24.41 -0.11 27.58
N LEU A 650 -23.28 -0.81 27.47
CA LEU A 650 -22.82 -1.43 26.22
C LEU A 650 -23.77 -2.54 25.76
N ALA A 651 -24.26 -3.40 26.67
CA ALA A 651 -25.23 -4.43 26.37
C ALA A 651 -26.55 -3.84 25.85
N LYS A 652 -27.08 -2.82 26.54
CA LYS A 652 -28.30 -2.11 26.08
C LYS A 652 -28.10 -1.40 24.74
N GLY A 653 -26.91 -0.82 24.53
CA GLY A 653 -26.51 -0.21 23.26
C GLY A 653 -26.47 -1.24 22.13
N ALA A 654 -25.87 -2.40 22.38
CA ALA A 654 -25.81 -3.52 21.44
C ALA A 654 -27.20 -4.06 21.10
N GLU A 655 -28.09 -4.25 22.08
CA GLU A 655 -29.48 -4.65 21.85
C GLU A 655 -30.21 -3.67 20.94
N THR A 656 -30.10 -2.36 21.22
CA THR A 656 -30.77 -1.31 20.44
C THR A 656 -30.20 -1.21 19.01
N ALA A 657 -28.87 -1.31 18.89
CA ALA A 657 -28.18 -1.29 17.60
C ALA A 657 -28.53 -2.53 16.77
N ASN A 658 -28.50 -3.72 17.36
CA ASN A 658 -28.85 -4.98 16.71
C ASN A 658 -30.31 -4.98 16.25
N ALA A 659 -31.25 -4.47 17.05
CA ALA A 659 -32.66 -4.38 16.64
C ALA A 659 -32.83 -3.55 15.36
N THR A 660 -32.09 -2.45 15.22
CA THR A 660 -32.13 -1.60 14.03
C THR A 660 -31.36 -2.21 12.85
N ALA A 661 -30.14 -2.68 13.10
CA ALA A 661 -29.26 -3.25 12.09
C ALA A 661 -29.81 -4.56 11.50
N GLN A 662 -30.44 -5.40 12.33
CA GLN A 662 -31.06 -6.65 11.88
C GLN A 662 -32.18 -6.39 10.88
N GLN A 663 -32.99 -5.34 11.08
CA GLN A 663 -34.03 -4.97 10.12
C GLN A 663 -33.45 -4.59 8.76
N THR A 664 -32.37 -3.79 8.73
CA THR A 664 -31.67 -3.47 7.48
C THR A 664 -31.05 -4.71 6.86
N LEU A 665 -30.42 -5.57 7.67
CA LEU A 665 -29.78 -6.80 7.21
C LEU A 665 -30.78 -7.79 6.62
N ASP A 666 -31.96 -7.94 7.21
CA ASP A 666 -33.03 -8.81 6.70
C ASP A 666 -33.55 -8.28 5.35
N ASN A 667 -33.76 -6.97 5.22
CA ASN A 667 -34.11 -6.35 3.94
C ASN A 667 -33.01 -6.56 2.88
N CYS A 668 -31.73 -6.49 3.26
CA CYS A 668 -30.61 -6.80 2.36
C CYS A 668 -30.63 -8.27 1.95
N LYS A 669 -30.86 -9.19 2.89
CA LYS A 669 -30.92 -10.63 2.64
C LYS A 669 -32.05 -10.98 1.68
N ASP A 670 -33.22 -10.40 1.89
CA ASP A 670 -34.39 -10.54 1.02
C ASP A 670 -34.11 -9.99 -0.39
N ALA A 671 -33.47 -8.82 -0.50
CA ALA A 671 -33.11 -8.21 -1.77
C ALA A 671 -32.07 -9.04 -2.56
N MET A 672 -31.15 -9.72 -1.86
CA MET A 672 -30.14 -10.61 -2.44
C MET A 672 -30.66 -12.05 -2.68
N GLY A 673 -31.89 -12.37 -2.29
CA GLY A 673 -32.48 -13.70 -2.52
C GLY A 673 -32.04 -14.79 -1.54
N PHE A 674 -31.47 -14.44 -0.38
CA PHE A 674 -31.15 -15.42 0.65
C PHE A 674 -32.44 -16.02 1.24
N VAL A 675 -32.45 -17.34 1.44
CA VAL A 675 -33.56 -18.03 2.10
C VAL A 675 -33.53 -17.69 3.59
N VAL A 676 -34.50 -16.89 4.06
CA VAL A 676 -34.64 -16.60 5.48
C VAL A 676 -35.07 -17.88 6.20
N PRO A 677 -34.33 -18.35 7.23
CA PRO A 677 -34.73 -19.54 7.96
C PRO A 677 -36.12 -19.32 8.56
N LYS A 678 -37.08 -20.20 8.23
CA LYS A 678 -38.41 -20.17 8.83
C LYS A 678 -38.25 -20.32 10.34
N ARG A 679 -38.55 -19.26 11.10
CA ARG A 679 -38.70 -19.34 12.56
C ARG A 679 -39.86 -20.29 12.84
N HIS A 680 -39.56 -21.43 13.46
CA HIS A 680 -40.53 -22.38 14.00
C HIS A 680 -41.11 -21.89 15.32
#